data_AF-A0A210QZ52-F1
#
_entry.id   AF-A0A210QZ52-F1
#
_cell.length_a   1.000
_cell.length_b   1.000
_cell.length_c   1.000
_cell.angle_alpha   90.00
_cell.angle_beta   90.00
_cell.angle_gamma   90.00
#
_symmetry.space_group_name_H-M   'P 1'
#
loop_
_entity.id
_entity.type
_entity.pdbx_description
1 polymer ?
#
loop_
_entity_poly.entity_id
_entity_poly.type
_entity_poly.pdbx_seq_one_letter_code
_entity_poly.pdbx_strand_id
1 'polypeptide(L)'
;MGGSPSKSSYRTQPGGWLTTRTPAETQEPPTETQGTQETAALPPRNAGSKDGKRSLYTMEPGYPTPVPPPNNLVGILSVTDVTVPNSLAKEITADSCNTMEELVEELTGDFNMDILKVRAIFMWVGTQPFTVQQYPDDADPESPTGYLRRMAMGKMSYAEIFTIMCRLAKVPCVMIPGVAKSSAYEVGDENVDKLRNVWNAVYVAGGWRIIFLLWAFRSIAGKSTGVVPIADPTSEDYKNQEKMLKEKIISTVKEYYFLTSPEEFVYRCLPDEEKWQMSYKKFNKAKFIKIPYLRPKFFELNLQLSSAPEGILTTDNGVSEVMIKHGAGPVALVHDLLYNESQSKQKLPPGVQLPRYCVIINDGDKVRFSMRFPFAGVYKLQVLDAEFEWLCSFKIICKTAKQLCEPFPEVSNIGFGPCRATLDAKLTAESHNEGVIKVIEKKEIEMMFSVPQTVSVKAVLNSAKIPGKALKDCVKQRVQFDSLTIKVTVPHRGDFCLKLLTKGKNPSDKYRVVCNYLLTTDEFNSKKKPRTTLKKHSHDVLALSSRTISELHRYKEPVPIMVDIMRATYLLLGENESTVAEWEDLQTLMRKTGRDSLSVRIRLFDVTKLKVPLAKKVLGILSQYDKETALGASAGAGTFYQWASGVAQDVISEESTTQTDNSSTPLDSPDTPQGKQRDTPHDTPRFTPIDTSRDQKQNTEENGVPITTRSDSVSPCLSLIAT
;
A
#
# COMPACT_ATOMS: atom_id res chain seq x y z
N MET A 1 27.27 -48.03 17.77
CA MET A 1 27.63 -47.36 16.50
C MET A 1 26.54 -47.68 15.49
N GLY A 2 26.00 -46.79 14.67
CA GLY A 2 26.11 -45.34 14.57
C GLY A 2 25.21 -44.89 13.41
N GLY A 3 24.46 -43.79 13.55
CA GLY A 3 23.48 -43.38 12.53
C GLY A 3 23.02 -41.94 12.73
N SER A 4 23.48 -41.04 11.86
CA SER A 4 23.25 -39.59 11.95
C SER A 4 21.79 -39.20 11.64
N PRO A 5 21.24 -38.14 12.26
CA PRO A 5 19.89 -37.65 11.93
C PRO A 5 19.84 -36.97 10.55
N SER A 6 18.67 -36.99 9.95
CA SER A 6 18.43 -36.59 8.55
C SER A 6 18.35 -35.07 8.31
N LYS A 7 18.55 -34.71 7.04
CA LYS A 7 18.70 -33.32 6.55
C LYS A 7 17.37 -32.57 6.53
N SER A 8 17.39 -31.26 6.83
CA SER A 8 16.26 -30.36 6.53
C SER A 8 16.06 -30.23 5.01
N SER A 9 14.86 -30.53 4.51
CA SER A 9 14.51 -30.38 3.10
C SER A 9 14.14 -28.93 2.76
N TYR A 10 14.88 -28.32 1.84
CA TYR A 10 14.48 -27.08 1.18
C TYR A 10 13.53 -27.43 0.02
N ARG A 11 12.45 -26.65 -0.16
CA ARG A 11 11.52 -26.82 -1.30
C ARG A 11 11.74 -25.72 -2.32
N THR A 12 11.93 -26.12 -3.58
CA THR A 12 12.06 -25.22 -4.73
C THR A 12 10.69 -24.89 -5.31
N GLN A 13 10.40 -23.60 -5.46
CA GLN A 13 9.26 -23.05 -6.19
C GLN A 13 9.65 -22.77 -7.66
N PRO A 14 8.68 -22.57 -8.58
CA PRO A 14 8.94 -22.05 -9.91
C PRO A 14 9.86 -20.81 -9.87
N GLY A 15 10.81 -20.71 -10.80
CA GLY A 15 11.79 -19.62 -10.84
C GLY A 15 13.03 -19.80 -9.93
N GLY A 16 13.19 -20.95 -9.26
CA GLY A 16 14.40 -21.26 -8.48
C GLY A 16 14.45 -20.60 -7.10
N TRP A 17 13.30 -20.20 -6.57
CA TRP A 17 13.16 -19.69 -5.22
C TRP A 17 13.06 -20.82 -4.20
N LEU A 18 13.80 -20.72 -3.10
CA LEU A 18 13.70 -21.66 -1.97
C LEU A 18 12.84 -21.09 -0.85
N THR A 19 11.98 -21.95 -0.30
CA THR A 19 11.28 -21.74 0.99
C THR A 19 11.74 -22.77 2.02
N THR A 20 11.60 -22.40 3.31
CA THR A 20 11.98 -23.23 4.47
C THR A 20 10.78 -23.52 5.39
N ARG A 21 9.54 -23.37 4.91
CA ARG A 21 8.33 -23.76 5.65
C ARG A 21 8.18 -25.28 5.68
N THR A 22 7.73 -25.82 6.81
CA THR A 22 7.33 -27.23 6.95
C THR A 22 5.99 -27.50 6.23
N PRO A 23 5.76 -28.71 5.67
CA PRO A 23 4.59 -28.99 4.81
C PRO A 23 3.19 -28.94 5.45
N ALA A 24 3.05 -28.52 6.72
CA ALA A 24 1.79 -28.60 7.47
C ALA A 24 0.91 -27.33 7.38
N GLU A 25 1.46 -26.20 6.90
CA GLU A 25 0.79 -24.89 6.89
C GLU A 25 0.75 -24.27 5.49
N THR A 26 0.63 -25.08 4.46
CA THR A 26 0.47 -24.62 3.08
C THR A 26 -0.43 -25.61 2.35
N GLN A 27 -1.67 -25.20 2.03
CA GLN A 27 -2.37 -25.84 0.92
C GLN A 27 -1.50 -25.62 -0.31
N GLU A 28 -1.04 -26.71 -0.93
CA GLU A 28 -0.14 -26.59 -2.07
C GLU A 28 -0.88 -25.88 -3.22
N PRO A 29 -0.39 -24.73 -3.73
CA PRO A 29 -0.86 -24.26 -5.02
C PRO A 29 -0.54 -25.33 -6.07
N PRO A 30 -1.46 -25.63 -7.00
CA PRO A 30 -1.35 -26.79 -7.87
C PRO A 30 -0.05 -26.77 -8.68
N THR A 31 0.69 -27.88 -8.61
CA THR A 31 2.01 -28.07 -9.20
C THR A 31 2.02 -27.78 -10.70
N GLU A 32 2.86 -26.83 -11.13
CA GLU A 32 3.08 -26.55 -12.55
C GLU A 32 3.85 -27.69 -13.22
N THR A 33 3.19 -28.47 -14.08
CA THR A 33 3.88 -29.34 -15.04
C THR A 33 4.47 -28.52 -16.18
N GLN A 34 5.73 -28.78 -16.52
CA GLN A 34 6.41 -28.15 -17.66
C GLN A 34 5.83 -28.67 -18.99
N GLY A 35 4.74 -28.05 -19.45
CA GLY A 35 4.25 -28.17 -20.82
C GLY A 35 4.92 -27.15 -21.74
N THR A 36 5.33 -27.59 -22.93
CA THR A 36 5.93 -26.74 -23.97
C THR A 36 4.96 -25.62 -24.37
N GLN A 37 5.41 -24.37 -24.35
CA GLN A 37 4.55 -23.21 -24.64
C GLN A 37 4.26 -23.07 -26.14
N GLU A 38 3.09 -23.51 -26.59
CA GLU A 38 2.43 -22.93 -27.76
C GLU A 38 1.56 -21.75 -27.33
N THR A 39 2.21 -20.61 -27.09
CA THR A 39 1.52 -19.33 -27.19
C THR A 39 1.23 -19.05 -28.67
N ALA A 40 -0.02 -18.77 -29.03
CA ALA A 40 -0.35 -18.20 -30.33
C ALA A 40 0.46 -16.90 -30.51
N ALA A 41 1.53 -16.96 -31.30
CA ALA A 41 2.43 -15.83 -31.48
C ALA A 41 1.70 -14.74 -32.26
N LEU A 42 1.54 -13.56 -31.65
CA LEU A 42 1.28 -12.36 -32.43
C LEU A 42 2.44 -12.21 -33.43
N PRO A 43 2.16 -12.10 -34.74
CA PRO A 43 3.22 -12.07 -35.74
C PRO A 43 4.15 -10.88 -35.49
N PRO A 44 5.46 -11.03 -35.74
CA PRO A 44 6.42 -9.95 -35.57
C PRO A 44 6.04 -8.75 -36.44
N ARG A 45 6.47 -7.55 -36.01
CA ARG A 45 5.95 -6.23 -36.44
C ARG A 45 6.11 -5.88 -37.93
N ASN A 46 6.63 -6.78 -38.76
CA ASN A 46 6.86 -6.64 -40.20
C ASN A 46 6.39 -7.90 -40.97
N ALA A 47 5.08 -8.05 -41.13
CA ALA A 47 4.50 -8.86 -42.21
C ALA A 47 3.38 -8.03 -42.84
N GLY A 48 3.52 -7.69 -44.12
CA GLY A 48 2.59 -6.80 -44.83
C GLY A 48 1.27 -7.48 -45.16
N SER A 49 0.37 -7.61 -44.18
CA SER A 49 -1.04 -7.89 -44.47
C SER A 49 -1.71 -6.60 -44.92
N LYS A 50 -2.14 -6.56 -46.18
CA LYS A 50 -3.07 -5.53 -46.64
C LYS A 50 -4.44 -5.76 -45.98
N ASP A 51 -5.10 -4.64 -45.72
CA ASP A 51 -6.53 -4.45 -45.45
C ASP A 51 -7.13 -5.09 -44.16
N GLY A 52 -8.10 -4.38 -43.55
CA GLY A 52 -8.80 -4.76 -42.32
C GLY A 52 -8.04 -4.50 -41.01
N LYS A 53 -7.08 -5.37 -40.64
CA LYS A 53 -6.56 -5.48 -39.25
C LYS A 53 -5.90 -4.21 -38.67
N ARG A 54 -5.50 -3.25 -39.50
CA ARG A 54 -4.88 -1.99 -39.04
C ARG A 54 -5.87 -1.03 -38.34
N SER A 55 -7.18 -1.18 -38.59
CA SER A 55 -8.23 -0.27 -38.13
C SER A 55 -8.55 -0.35 -36.63
N LEU A 56 -8.48 -1.55 -36.03
CA LEU A 56 -8.93 -1.77 -34.64
C LEU A 56 -7.96 -1.22 -33.57
N TYR A 57 -6.70 -1.00 -33.93
CA TYR A 57 -5.67 -0.37 -33.09
C TYR A 57 -5.65 1.16 -33.20
N THR A 58 -6.20 1.70 -34.29
CA THR A 58 -6.32 3.14 -34.51
C THR A 58 -7.63 3.68 -33.92
N MET A 59 -7.58 4.91 -33.39
CA MET A 59 -8.79 5.67 -33.07
C MET A 59 -9.46 6.11 -34.38
N GLU A 60 -10.78 6.00 -34.46
CA GLU A 60 -11.53 6.49 -35.62
C GLU A 60 -11.69 8.01 -35.54
N PRO A 61 -11.91 8.70 -36.67
CA PRO A 61 -12.18 10.14 -36.68
C PRO A 61 -13.35 10.49 -35.74
N GLY A 62 -13.16 11.50 -34.89
CA GLY A 62 -14.15 11.92 -33.89
C GLY A 62 -14.05 11.25 -32.51
N TYR A 63 -13.19 10.24 -32.34
CA TYR A 63 -12.97 9.63 -31.02
C TYR A 63 -12.33 10.63 -30.03
N PRO A 64 -12.79 10.68 -28.76
CA PRO A 64 -12.20 11.54 -27.74
C PRO A 64 -10.73 11.22 -27.44
N THR A 65 -9.95 12.22 -27.05
CA THR A 65 -8.53 12.02 -26.68
C THR A 65 -8.39 11.16 -25.42
N PRO A 66 -7.44 10.20 -25.36
CA PRO A 66 -7.15 9.44 -24.15
C PRO A 66 -6.63 10.33 -23.01
N VAL A 67 -7.45 10.49 -21.99
CA VAL A 67 -7.19 11.26 -20.76
C VAL A 67 -7.62 10.43 -19.53
N PRO A 68 -7.16 10.75 -18.31
CA PRO A 68 -7.59 10.05 -17.11
C PRO A 68 -9.11 10.08 -16.90
N PRO A 69 -9.72 9.00 -16.37
CA PRO A 69 -11.12 8.97 -15.96
C PRO A 69 -11.52 10.18 -15.09
N PRO A 70 -12.62 10.89 -15.40
CA PRO A 70 -13.13 11.97 -14.54
C PRO A 70 -13.92 11.46 -13.33
N ASN A 71 -14.32 10.18 -13.31
CA ASN A 71 -15.12 9.57 -12.24
C ASN A 71 -14.64 8.15 -11.92
N ASN A 72 -15.03 7.64 -10.74
CA ASN A 72 -14.74 6.29 -10.27
C ASN A 72 -15.81 5.28 -10.72
N LEU A 73 -15.46 3.99 -10.75
CA LEU A 73 -16.37 2.93 -11.21
C LEU A 73 -17.66 2.83 -10.36
N VAL A 74 -17.53 2.98 -9.04
CA VAL A 74 -18.64 2.93 -8.07
C VAL A 74 -19.70 4.01 -8.33
N GLY A 75 -19.32 5.14 -8.94
CA GLY A 75 -20.24 6.22 -9.28
C GLY A 75 -20.92 6.10 -10.65
N ILE A 76 -20.64 5.08 -11.45
CA ILE A 76 -21.16 4.95 -12.83
C ILE A 76 -21.82 3.60 -13.14
N LEU A 77 -21.67 2.59 -12.28
CA LEU A 77 -22.28 1.27 -12.48
C LEU A 77 -22.52 0.60 -11.12
N SER A 78 -23.78 0.30 -10.82
CA SER A 78 -24.17 -0.44 -9.62
C SER A 78 -24.30 -1.95 -9.88
N VAL A 79 -24.33 -2.73 -8.79
CA VAL A 79 -24.51 -4.19 -8.85
C VAL A 79 -25.89 -4.57 -9.39
N THR A 80 -26.91 -3.72 -9.20
CA THR A 80 -28.24 -3.92 -9.79
C THR A 80 -28.23 -3.71 -11.31
N ASP A 81 -27.50 -2.71 -11.81
CA ASP A 81 -27.51 -2.34 -13.24
C ASP A 81 -26.93 -3.44 -14.14
N VAL A 82 -25.97 -4.24 -13.63
CA VAL A 82 -25.37 -5.32 -14.41
C VAL A 82 -26.29 -6.55 -14.53
N THR A 83 -27.35 -6.69 -13.73
CA THR A 83 -28.18 -7.90 -13.72
C THR A 83 -28.85 -8.18 -15.06
N VAL A 84 -29.53 -7.19 -15.65
CA VAL A 84 -30.24 -7.33 -16.92
C VAL A 84 -29.28 -7.59 -18.10
N PRO A 85 -28.21 -6.80 -18.33
CA PRO A 85 -27.19 -7.11 -19.33
C PRO A 85 -26.55 -8.50 -19.16
N ASN A 86 -26.33 -8.95 -17.92
CA ASN A 86 -25.75 -10.26 -17.64
C ASN A 86 -26.71 -11.42 -17.96
N SER A 87 -28.03 -11.23 -17.84
CA SER A 87 -29.03 -12.25 -18.18
C SER A 87 -29.24 -12.35 -19.69
N LEU A 88 -29.45 -11.20 -20.36
CA LEU A 88 -29.62 -11.13 -21.81
C LEU A 88 -28.44 -11.78 -22.56
N ALA A 89 -27.21 -11.51 -22.11
CA ALA A 89 -25.98 -12.09 -22.64
C ALA A 89 -25.80 -13.62 -22.42
N LYS A 90 -26.70 -14.28 -21.67
CA LYS A 90 -26.76 -15.74 -21.52
C LYS A 90 -27.87 -16.37 -22.35
N GLU A 91 -28.94 -15.62 -22.60
CA GLU A 91 -30.12 -16.09 -23.33
C GLU A 91 -29.88 -16.07 -24.85
N ILE A 92 -29.20 -15.04 -25.36
CA ILE A 92 -28.88 -14.91 -26.78
C ILE A 92 -27.70 -15.83 -27.16
N THR A 93 -27.94 -16.72 -28.13
CA THR A 93 -26.93 -17.65 -28.68
C THR A 93 -26.30 -17.10 -29.95
N ALA A 94 -25.16 -17.66 -30.39
CA ALA A 94 -24.54 -17.24 -31.65
C ALA A 94 -25.39 -17.60 -32.89
N ASP A 95 -26.16 -18.68 -32.80
CA ASP A 95 -26.96 -19.22 -33.91
C ASP A 95 -28.37 -18.60 -34.03
N SER A 96 -28.75 -17.65 -33.16
CA SER A 96 -30.02 -16.90 -33.29
C SER A 96 -29.95 -15.77 -34.34
N CYS A 97 -28.75 -15.35 -34.73
CA CYS A 97 -28.53 -14.24 -35.66
C CYS A 97 -27.68 -14.68 -36.86
N ASN A 98 -27.94 -14.10 -38.03
CA ASN A 98 -27.18 -14.39 -39.25
C ASN A 98 -25.93 -13.51 -39.34
N THR A 99 -26.02 -12.27 -38.85
CA THR A 99 -24.94 -11.27 -38.91
C THR A 99 -24.46 -10.82 -37.53
N MET A 100 -23.24 -10.27 -37.48
CA MET A 100 -22.69 -9.70 -36.25
C MET A 100 -23.46 -8.43 -35.83
N GLU A 101 -23.99 -7.69 -36.80
CA GLU A 101 -24.84 -6.51 -36.62
C GLU A 101 -26.16 -6.83 -35.92
N GLU A 102 -26.90 -7.85 -36.39
CA GLU A 102 -28.16 -8.31 -35.77
C GLU A 102 -27.95 -8.68 -34.29
N LEU A 103 -26.93 -9.48 -34.00
CA LEU A 103 -26.59 -9.90 -32.64
C LEU A 103 -26.20 -8.72 -31.74
N VAL A 104 -25.52 -7.71 -32.29
CA VAL A 104 -25.19 -6.51 -31.51
C VAL A 104 -26.44 -5.67 -31.22
N GLU A 105 -27.38 -5.56 -32.17
CA GLU A 105 -28.65 -4.88 -31.93
C GLU A 105 -29.48 -5.63 -30.87
N GLU A 106 -29.60 -6.96 -30.97
CA GLU A 106 -30.30 -7.80 -29.97
C GLU A 106 -29.68 -7.68 -28.57
N LEU A 107 -28.34 -7.62 -28.47
CA LEU A 107 -27.63 -7.44 -27.20
C LEU A 107 -27.67 -6.01 -26.63
N THR A 108 -27.98 -4.97 -27.44
CA THR A 108 -27.72 -3.58 -27.04
C THR A 108 -28.83 -2.56 -27.30
N GLY A 109 -29.85 -2.89 -28.10
CA GLY A 109 -30.93 -1.98 -28.49
C GLY A 109 -31.74 -1.44 -27.31
N ASP A 110 -32.05 -2.30 -26.33
CA ASP A 110 -32.82 -1.93 -25.12
C ASP A 110 -32.05 -1.03 -24.14
N PHE A 111 -30.73 -0.84 -24.32
CA PHE A 111 -29.89 -0.10 -23.39
C PHE A 111 -29.58 1.32 -23.85
N ASN A 112 -30.21 2.31 -23.21
CA ASN A 112 -29.93 3.74 -23.45
C ASN A 112 -28.53 4.20 -22.98
N MET A 113 -27.83 3.41 -22.15
CA MET A 113 -26.52 3.76 -21.59
C MET A 113 -25.43 2.87 -22.18
N ASP A 114 -24.41 3.48 -22.80
CA ASP A 114 -23.29 2.75 -23.44
C ASP A 114 -22.58 1.78 -22.49
N ILE A 115 -22.52 2.07 -21.19
CA ILE A 115 -21.91 1.18 -20.20
C ILE A 115 -22.66 -0.16 -20.04
N LEU A 116 -23.99 -0.17 -20.25
CA LEU A 116 -24.82 -1.37 -20.21
C LEU A 116 -24.69 -2.17 -21.51
N LYS A 117 -24.64 -1.49 -22.67
CA LYS A 117 -24.27 -2.11 -23.96
C LYS A 117 -22.93 -2.83 -23.87
N VAL A 118 -21.92 -2.11 -23.36
CA VAL A 118 -20.57 -2.62 -23.12
C VAL A 118 -20.56 -3.80 -22.14
N ARG A 119 -21.44 -3.78 -21.12
CA ARG A 119 -21.60 -4.91 -20.19
C ARG A 119 -22.20 -6.14 -20.85
N ALA A 120 -23.26 -5.98 -21.64
CA ALA A 120 -23.90 -7.08 -22.38
C ALA A 120 -22.90 -7.73 -23.35
N ILE A 121 -22.23 -6.92 -24.18
CA ILE A 121 -21.18 -7.39 -25.11
C ILE A 121 -20.04 -8.10 -24.35
N PHE A 122 -19.54 -7.51 -23.26
CA PHE A 122 -18.46 -8.09 -22.45
C PHE A 122 -18.84 -9.48 -21.92
N MET A 123 -20.05 -9.60 -21.35
CA MET A 123 -20.53 -10.88 -20.83
C MET A 123 -20.74 -11.89 -21.95
N TRP A 124 -21.39 -11.50 -23.06
CA TRP A 124 -21.69 -12.41 -24.16
C TRP A 124 -20.40 -12.98 -24.74
N VAL A 125 -19.41 -12.13 -25.06
CA VAL A 125 -18.08 -12.55 -25.53
C VAL A 125 -17.36 -13.46 -24.52
N GLY A 126 -17.57 -13.24 -23.23
CA GLY A 126 -16.99 -14.04 -22.16
C GLY A 126 -17.60 -15.43 -22.02
N THR A 127 -18.92 -15.57 -22.19
CA THR A 127 -19.69 -16.81 -21.97
C THR A 127 -19.72 -17.76 -23.17
N GLN A 128 -19.25 -17.34 -24.36
CA GLN A 128 -19.28 -18.24 -25.52
C GLN A 128 -18.35 -19.46 -25.36
N PRO A 129 -18.83 -20.69 -25.65
CA PRO A 129 -18.13 -21.94 -25.35
C PRO A 129 -17.08 -22.34 -26.41
N PHE A 130 -16.48 -21.37 -27.10
CA PHE A 130 -15.68 -21.58 -28.32
C PHE A 130 -14.40 -22.42 -28.16
N THR A 131 -14.01 -22.78 -26.94
CA THR A 131 -12.90 -23.73 -26.67
C THR A 131 -13.34 -25.18 -26.51
N VAL A 132 -14.64 -25.46 -26.60
CA VAL A 132 -15.22 -26.82 -26.48
C VAL A 132 -16.16 -27.12 -27.65
N GLN A 133 -16.89 -26.12 -28.13
CA GLN A 133 -17.76 -26.23 -29.30
C GLN A 133 -16.96 -26.43 -30.60
N GLN A 134 -17.38 -27.37 -31.44
CA GLN A 134 -16.97 -27.45 -32.84
C GLN A 134 -17.83 -26.53 -33.70
N TYR A 135 -17.23 -25.90 -34.70
CA TYR A 135 -17.90 -24.96 -35.60
C TYR A 135 -17.89 -25.47 -37.05
N PRO A 136 -18.98 -25.32 -37.82
CA PRO A 136 -19.06 -25.79 -39.20
C PRO A 136 -17.96 -25.20 -40.09
N ASP A 137 -17.42 -26.02 -41.00
CA ASP A 137 -16.30 -25.59 -41.84
C ASP A 137 -16.69 -24.58 -42.94
N ASP A 138 -17.97 -24.56 -43.27
CA ASP A 138 -18.68 -23.69 -44.21
C ASP A 138 -19.37 -22.48 -43.54
N ALA A 139 -19.26 -22.33 -42.21
CA ALA A 139 -19.84 -21.19 -41.49
C ALA A 139 -19.37 -19.86 -42.08
N ASP A 140 -20.32 -18.97 -42.41
CA ASP A 140 -20.07 -17.65 -42.99
C ASP A 140 -19.08 -16.88 -42.09
N PRO A 141 -17.92 -16.44 -42.61
CA PRO A 141 -16.93 -15.68 -41.85
C PRO A 141 -17.51 -14.51 -41.05
N GLU A 142 -18.52 -13.81 -41.57
CA GLU A 142 -19.09 -12.60 -40.95
C GLU A 142 -20.34 -12.89 -40.08
N SER A 143 -20.79 -14.14 -40.01
CA SER A 143 -21.76 -14.60 -39.00
C SER A 143 -21.13 -14.69 -37.61
N PRO A 144 -21.91 -14.56 -36.51
CA PRO A 144 -21.40 -14.74 -35.14
C PRO A 144 -20.67 -16.09 -34.96
N THR A 145 -21.22 -17.15 -35.53
CA THR A 145 -20.65 -18.50 -35.51
C THR A 145 -19.31 -18.57 -36.28
N GLY A 146 -19.16 -17.83 -37.37
CA GLY A 146 -17.87 -17.64 -38.07
C GLY A 146 -16.83 -16.85 -37.27
N TYR A 147 -17.25 -15.82 -36.52
CA TYR A 147 -16.37 -15.12 -35.56
C TYR A 147 -15.89 -16.05 -34.44
N LEU A 148 -16.78 -16.85 -33.84
CA LEU A 148 -16.42 -17.81 -32.80
C LEU A 148 -15.52 -18.94 -33.31
N ARG A 149 -15.74 -19.42 -34.55
CA ARG A 149 -14.81 -20.35 -35.23
C ARG A 149 -13.41 -19.77 -35.36
N ARG A 150 -13.29 -18.48 -35.72
CA ARG A 150 -11.98 -17.79 -35.78
C ARG A 150 -11.31 -17.71 -34.40
N MET A 151 -12.08 -17.55 -33.32
CA MET A 151 -11.55 -17.60 -31.95
C MET A 151 -11.11 -19.01 -31.52
N ALA A 152 -11.91 -20.04 -31.83
CA ALA A 152 -11.60 -21.44 -31.57
C ALA A 152 -10.27 -21.87 -32.23
N MET A 153 -10.04 -21.42 -33.46
CA MET A 153 -8.78 -21.64 -34.20
C MET A 153 -7.61 -20.77 -33.75
N GLY A 154 -7.77 -19.90 -32.74
CA GLY A 154 -6.73 -18.95 -32.30
C GLY A 154 -6.38 -17.86 -33.33
N LYS A 155 -7.20 -17.69 -34.39
CA LYS A 155 -7.01 -16.69 -35.46
C LYS A 155 -7.60 -15.32 -35.11
N MET A 156 -8.41 -15.26 -34.05
CA MET A 156 -8.99 -14.06 -33.48
C MET A 156 -8.93 -14.09 -31.95
N SER A 157 -8.70 -12.93 -31.34
CA SER A 157 -8.62 -12.72 -29.90
C SER A 157 -9.90 -12.12 -29.31
N TYR A 158 -10.10 -12.31 -28.00
CA TYR A 158 -11.15 -11.64 -27.22
C TYR A 158 -11.18 -10.11 -27.44
N ALA A 159 -10.02 -9.47 -27.60
CA ALA A 159 -9.92 -8.03 -27.79
C ALA A 159 -10.37 -7.58 -29.19
N GLU A 160 -10.20 -8.42 -30.22
CA GLU A 160 -10.64 -8.13 -31.60
C GLU A 160 -12.18 -8.17 -31.69
N ILE A 161 -12.82 -9.30 -31.33
CA ILE A 161 -14.28 -9.45 -31.39
C ILE A 161 -15.01 -8.39 -30.55
N PHE A 162 -14.52 -8.11 -29.35
CA PHE A 162 -15.08 -7.10 -28.46
C PHE A 162 -15.00 -5.69 -29.05
N THR A 163 -13.90 -5.36 -29.75
CA THR A 163 -13.77 -4.05 -30.42
C THR A 163 -14.77 -3.92 -31.57
N ILE A 164 -14.95 -4.99 -32.36
CA ILE A 164 -15.91 -5.03 -33.48
C ILE A 164 -17.33 -4.81 -32.93
N MET A 165 -17.76 -5.61 -31.95
CA MET A 165 -19.10 -5.49 -31.35
C MET A 165 -19.36 -4.11 -30.75
N CYS A 166 -18.41 -3.52 -30.02
CA CYS A 166 -18.57 -2.17 -29.49
C CYS A 166 -18.72 -1.11 -30.59
N ARG A 167 -17.94 -1.20 -31.68
CA ARG A 167 -18.03 -0.26 -32.81
C ARG A 167 -19.35 -0.41 -33.58
N LEU A 168 -19.87 -1.63 -33.71
CA LEU A 168 -21.20 -1.86 -34.28
C LEU A 168 -22.28 -1.18 -33.41
N ALA A 169 -22.21 -1.34 -32.08
CA ALA A 169 -23.05 -0.66 -31.08
C ALA A 169 -22.83 0.86 -30.96
N LYS A 170 -21.98 1.45 -31.82
CA LYS A 170 -21.57 2.86 -31.87
C LYS A 170 -20.83 3.36 -30.62
N VAL A 171 -20.29 2.47 -29.80
CA VAL A 171 -19.46 2.80 -28.63
C VAL A 171 -17.98 2.86 -29.04
N PRO A 172 -17.27 3.99 -28.83
CA PRO A 172 -15.86 4.11 -29.20
C PRO A 172 -14.99 3.09 -28.47
N CYS A 173 -14.31 2.22 -29.23
CA CYS A 173 -13.50 1.13 -28.69
C CYS A 173 -12.21 0.94 -29.51
N VAL A 174 -11.09 0.69 -28.82
CA VAL A 174 -9.75 0.57 -29.40
C VAL A 174 -8.95 -0.54 -28.71
N MET A 175 -8.21 -1.31 -29.50
CA MET A 175 -7.25 -2.30 -29.02
C MET A 175 -5.94 -1.64 -28.61
N ILE A 176 -5.50 -1.87 -27.37
CA ILE A 176 -4.25 -1.36 -26.81
C ILE A 176 -3.22 -2.50 -26.73
N PRO A 177 -2.15 -2.46 -27.54
CA PRO A 177 -1.04 -3.40 -27.44
C PRO A 177 -0.07 -2.96 -26.34
N GLY A 178 0.54 -3.93 -25.67
CA GLY A 178 1.53 -3.64 -24.63
C GLY A 178 2.13 -4.89 -24.00
N VAL A 179 2.56 -4.74 -22.74
CA VAL A 179 3.21 -5.76 -21.92
C VAL A 179 2.39 -6.01 -20.66
N ALA A 180 2.08 -7.27 -20.34
CA ALA A 180 1.29 -7.66 -19.17
C ALA A 180 2.03 -8.70 -18.31
N LYS A 181 2.35 -8.34 -17.06
CA LYS A 181 3.05 -9.19 -16.09
C LYS A 181 2.20 -10.42 -15.71
N SER A 182 2.58 -11.59 -16.21
CA SER A 182 1.92 -12.87 -15.94
C SER A 182 2.34 -13.47 -14.59
N SER A 183 1.95 -14.71 -14.30
CA SER A 183 2.46 -15.48 -13.15
C SER A 183 3.97 -15.76 -13.21
N ALA A 184 4.54 -15.82 -14.42
CA ALA A 184 5.95 -16.13 -14.65
C ALA A 184 6.89 -14.91 -14.56
N TYR A 185 6.36 -13.70 -14.33
CA TYR A 185 7.16 -12.48 -14.17
C TYR A 185 7.66 -12.32 -12.74
N GLU A 186 8.96 -12.09 -12.56
CA GLU A 186 9.55 -11.67 -11.29
C GLU A 186 9.94 -10.18 -11.29
N VAL A 187 9.88 -9.57 -10.11
CA VAL A 187 10.16 -8.13 -9.95
C VAL A 187 11.62 -7.85 -10.35
N GLY A 188 11.80 -6.98 -11.35
CA GLY A 188 13.10 -6.64 -11.91
C GLY A 188 13.56 -7.49 -13.09
N ASP A 189 12.70 -8.36 -13.65
CA ASP A 189 12.99 -9.03 -14.92
C ASP A 189 13.04 -8.01 -16.07
N GLU A 190 14.17 -7.96 -16.78
CA GLU A 190 14.38 -7.00 -17.87
C GLU A 190 13.77 -7.47 -19.20
N ASN A 191 13.80 -8.77 -19.47
CA ASN A 191 13.21 -9.36 -20.68
C ASN A 191 11.71 -9.63 -20.49
N VAL A 192 10.92 -8.58 -20.70
CA VAL A 192 9.45 -8.65 -20.72
C VAL A 192 8.88 -8.83 -22.14
N ASP A 193 9.72 -9.10 -23.13
CA ASP A 193 9.29 -9.11 -24.55
C ASP A 193 8.52 -10.40 -24.92
N LYS A 194 8.56 -11.42 -24.05
CA LYS A 194 7.66 -12.59 -24.10
C LYS A 194 6.30 -12.35 -23.43
N LEU A 195 6.11 -11.23 -22.74
CA LEU A 195 4.90 -10.89 -22.00
C LEU A 195 3.97 -9.95 -22.80
N ARG A 196 4.05 -10.00 -24.13
CA ARG A 196 3.20 -9.22 -25.04
C ARG A 196 1.74 -9.59 -24.86
N ASN A 197 0.89 -8.58 -24.80
CA ASN A 197 -0.55 -8.77 -24.70
C ASN A 197 -1.32 -7.62 -25.34
N VAL A 198 -2.64 -7.78 -25.45
CA VAL A 198 -3.56 -6.78 -25.95
C VAL A 198 -4.79 -6.75 -25.05
N TRP A 199 -5.24 -5.55 -24.70
CA TRP A 199 -6.48 -5.29 -23.99
C TRP A 199 -7.24 -4.17 -24.69
N ASN A 200 -8.38 -3.74 -24.16
CA ASN A 200 -9.24 -2.75 -24.80
C ASN A 200 -9.29 -1.47 -23.96
N ALA A 201 -9.44 -0.33 -24.63
CA ALA A 201 -10.06 0.85 -24.04
C ALA A 201 -11.38 1.16 -24.73
N VAL A 202 -12.35 1.55 -23.93
CA VAL A 202 -13.72 1.87 -24.34
C VAL A 202 -14.15 3.20 -23.73
N TYR A 203 -14.84 4.05 -24.48
CA TYR A 203 -15.30 5.35 -24.00
C TYR A 203 -16.73 5.25 -23.47
N VAL A 204 -16.90 5.36 -22.15
CA VAL A 204 -18.19 5.28 -21.45
C VAL A 204 -18.24 6.27 -20.29
N ALA A 205 -19.44 6.75 -19.94
CA ALA A 205 -19.65 7.68 -18.81
C ALA A 205 -18.67 8.87 -18.79
N GLY A 206 -18.44 9.48 -19.96
CA GLY A 206 -17.59 10.67 -20.12
C GLY A 206 -16.08 10.43 -20.07
N GLY A 207 -15.59 9.19 -20.20
CA GLY A 207 -14.15 8.97 -20.35
C GLY A 207 -13.76 7.57 -20.82
N TRP A 208 -12.49 7.40 -21.16
CA TRP A 208 -11.93 6.10 -21.51
C TRP A 208 -11.77 5.20 -20.28
N ARG A 209 -12.07 3.91 -20.41
CA ARG A 209 -11.95 2.87 -19.38
C ARG A 209 -11.27 1.63 -19.95
N ILE A 210 -10.54 0.89 -19.10
CA ILE A 210 -9.75 -0.28 -19.50
C ILE A 210 -10.55 -1.57 -19.28
N ILE A 211 -10.64 -2.43 -20.29
CA ILE A 211 -11.19 -3.79 -20.15
C ILE A 211 -10.14 -4.80 -20.61
N PHE A 212 -9.88 -5.83 -19.80
CA PHE A 212 -8.94 -6.90 -20.12
C PHE A 212 -9.61 -8.27 -20.14
N LEU A 213 -10.41 -8.53 -21.19
CA LEU A 213 -11.24 -9.72 -21.36
C LEU A 213 -10.49 -11.04 -21.13
N LEU A 214 -9.27 -11.18 -21.65
CA LEU A 214 -8.47 -12.39 -21.49
C LEU A 214 -8.26 -12.74 -20.00
N TRP A 215 -7.98 -11.76 -19.15
CA TRP A 215 -7.78 -11.97 -17.71
C TRP A 215 -9.09 -11.96 -16.92
N ALA A 216 -10.17 -11.36 -17.44
CA ALA A 216 -11.51 -11.49 -16.88
C ALA A 216 -12.02 -12.95 -16.93
N PHE A 217 -11.83 -13.63 -18.07
CA PHE A 217 -12.46 -14.94 -18.34
C PHE A 217 -11.51 -16.15 -18.28
N ARG A 218 -10.22 -15.98 -18.58
CA ARG A 218 -9.24 -17.11 -18.65
C ARG A 218 -8.21 -17.12 -17.51
N SER A 219 -8.40 -16.34 -16.44
CA SER A 219 -7.47 -16.30 -15.30
C SER A 219 -7.65 -17.51 -14.36
N ILE A 220 -7.40 -18.72 -14.89
CA ILE A 220 -7.25 -19.96 -14.13
C ILE A 220 -5.80 -20.05 -13.64
N ALA A 221 -5.60 -20.33 -12.36
CA ALA A 221 -4.27 -20.64 -11.83
C ALA A 221 -3.78 -21.99 -12.38
N GLY A 222 -2.58 -22.02 -12.97
CA GLY A 222 -1.81 -23.26 -13.21
C GLY A 222 -2.26 -24.19 -14.34
N LYS A 223 -3.24 -23.84 -15.19
CA LYS A 223 -3.62 -24.67 -16.36
C LYS A 223 -3.81 -23.83 -17.62
N SER A 224 -2.78 -23.77 -18.45
CA SER A 224 -2.76 -23.10 -19.75
C SER A 224 -2.54 -24.10 -20.89
N THR A 225 -3.49 -25.02 -21.05
CA THR A 225 -3.62 -25.88 -22.23
C THR A 225 -5.10 -25.89 -22.60
N GLY A 226 -5.49 -25.07 -23.57
CA GLY A 226 -6.88 -24.91 -24.03
C GLY A 226 -7.36 -26.07 -24.89
N VAL A 227 -7.09 -27.30 -24.48
CA VAL A 227 -7.48 -28.53 -25.17
C VAL A 227 -8.30 -29.37 -24.20
N VAL A 228 -9.62 -29.28 -24.33
CA VAL A 228 -10.56 -30.27 -23.78
C VAL A 228 -10.73 -31.34 -24.86
N PRO A 229 -10.81 -32.64 -24.53
CA PRO A 229 -11.10 -33.67 -25.52
C PRO A 229 -12.41 -33.37 -26.24
N ILE A 230 -12.40 -33.46 -27.56
CA ILE A 230 -13.58 -33.24 -28.40
C ILE A 230 -14.56 -34.39 -28.13
N ALA A 231 -15.70 -34.07 -27.52
CA ALA A 231 -16.86 -34.96 -27.42
C ALA A 231 -17.88 -34.60 -28.51
N ASP A 232 -18.76 -35.54 -28.84
CA ASP A 232 -19.84 -35.34 -29.82
C ASP A 232 -20.79 -34.21 -29.35
N PRO A 233 -20.99 -33.12 -30.12
CA PRO A 233 -21.82 -32.00 -29.72
C PRO A 233 -23.32 -32.35 -29.56
N THR A 234 -23.76 -33.51 -30.05
CA THR A 234 -25.14 -33.99 -29.85
C THR A 234 -25.34 -34.74 -28.52
N SER A 235 -24.26 -35.09 -27.83
CA SER A 235 -24.31 -35.85 -26.57
C SER A 235 -24.82 -35.03 -25.38
N GLU A 236 -25.50 -35.70 -24.46
CA GLU A 236 -25.96 -35.08 -23.21
C GLU A 236 -24.76 -34.68 -22.31
N ASP A 237 -23.65 -35.43 -22.41
CA ASP A 237 -22.37 -35.08 -21.78
C ASP A 237 -21.80 -33.75 -22.30
N TYR A 238 -21.90 -33.47 -23.61
CA TYR A 238 -21.48 -32.19 -24.18
C TYR A 238 -22.33 -31.03 -23.65
N LYS A 239 -23.66 -31.15 -23.63
CA LYS A 239 -24.54 -30.08 -23.11
C LYS A 239 -24.26 -29.80 -21.63
N ASN A 240 -24.00 -30.85 -20.85
CA ASN A 240 -23.59 -30.72 -19.47
C ASN A 240 -22.21 -30.04 -19.35
N GLN A 241 -21.23 -30.37 -20.18
CA GLN A 241 -19.92 -29.69 -20.20
C GLN A 241 -20.03 -28.21 -20.62
N GLU A 242 -20.85 -27.89 -21.61
CA GLU A 242 -21.07 -26.51 -22.07
C GLU A 242 -21.72 -25.67 -20.97
N LYS A 243 -22.80 -26.19 -20.37
CA LYS A 243 -23.50 -25.55 -19.24
C LYS A 243 -22.57 -25.36 -18.05
N MET A 244 -21.82 -26.40 -17.67
CA MET A 244 -20.82 -26.33 -16.59
C MET A 244 -19.70 -25.33 -16.90
N LEU A 245 -19.26 -25.20 -18.16
CA LEU A 245 -18.27 -24.21 -18.55
C LEU A 245 -18.84 -22.79 -18.47
N LYS A 246 -20.06 -22.56 -18.97
CA LYS A 246 -20.77 -21.27 -18.88
C LYS A 246 -20.98 -20.87 -17.42
N GLU A 247 -21.54 -21.75 -16.59
CA GLU A 247 -21.75 -21.53 -15.15
C GLU A 247 -20.43 -21.30 -14.40
N LYS A 248 -19.37 -22.04 -14.75
CA LYS A 248 -18.02 -21.84 -14.18
C LYS A 248 -17.40 -20.51 -14.60
N ILE A 249 -17.54 -20.09 -15.87
CA ILE A 249 -17.07 -18.78 -16.31
C ILE A 249 -17.85 -17.70 -15.55
N ILE A 250 -19.18 -17.76 -15.53
CA ILE A 250 -20.06 -16.79 -14.84
C ILE A 250 -19.70 -16.66 -13.35
N SER A 251 -19.46 -17.78 -12.65
CA SER A 251 -19.05 -17.78 -11.23
C SER A 251 -17.57 -17.41 -10.99
N THR A 252 -16.74 -17.35 -12.05
CA THR A 252 -15.30 -17.05 -11.96
C THR A 252 -14.92 -15.78 -12.75
N VAL A 253 -15.87 -14.98 -13.26
CA VAL A 253 -15.58 -13.72 -13.97
C VAL A 253 -14.86 -12.78 -13.01
N LYS A 254 -13.64 -12.38 -13.38
CA LYS A 254 -12.86 -11.45 -12.56
C LYS A 254 -13.23 -10.02 -12.89
N GLU A 255 -14.29 -9.56 -12.23
CA GLU A 255 -14.88 -8.22 -12.36
C GLU A 255 -13.87 -7.09 -12.27
N TYR A 256 -12.78 -7.25 -11.50
CA TYR A 256 -11.64 -6.31 -11.48
C TYR A 256 -11.13 -5.92 -12.89
N TYR A 257 -11.18 -6.82 -13.87
CA TYR A 257 -10.71 -6.56 -15.24
C TYR A 257 -11.76 -5.93 -16.17
N PHE A 258 -12.96 -5.62 -15.65
CA PHE A 258 -13.98 -4.83 -16.32
C PHE A 258 -13.92 -3.39 -15.83
N LEU A 259 -13.61 -2.45 -16.72
CA LEU A 259 -13.48 -1.01 -16.44
C LEU A 259 -12.42 -0.65 -15.37
N THR A 260 -11.35 -1.44 -15.28
CA THR A 260 -10.24 -1.30 -14.32
C THR A 260 -9.70 0.14 -14.24
N SER A 261 -9.39 0.60 -13.03
CA SER A 261 -8.71 1.88 -12.80
C SER A 261 -7.33 1.90 -13.48
N PRO A 262 -7.00 2.90 -14.32
CA PRO A 262 -5.68 3.00 -14.94
C PRO A 262 -4.53 3.14 -13.93
N GLU A 263 -4.78 3.72 -12.76
CA GLU A 263 -3.78 3.88 -11.69
C GLU A 263 -3.41 2.55 -11.02
N GLU A 264 -4.30 1.57 -11.05
CA GLU A 264 -4.09 0.20 -10.55
C GLU A 264 -3.54 -0.69 -11.65
N PHE A 265 -4.10 -0.59 -12.86
CA PHE A 265 -3.75 -1.40 -14.02
C PHE A 265 -2.27 -1.25 -14.41
N VAL A 266 -1.68 -0.06 -14.26
CA VAL A 266 -0.27 0.22 -14.58
C VAL A 266 0.74 -0.61 -13.78
N TYR A 267 0.36 -1.19 -12.64
CA TYR A 267 1.23 -2.09 -11.87
C TYR A 267 1.43 -3.44 -12.55
N ARG A 268 0.44 -3.88 -13.33
CA ARG A 268 0.41 -5.18 -14.04
C ARG A 268 0.67 -5.03 -15.53
N CYS A 269 0.19 -3.97 -16.17
CA CYS A 269 0.18 -3.80 -17.62
C CYS A 269 0.72 -2.43 -18.05
N LEU A 270 1.59 -2.41 -19.07
CA LEU A 270 2.17 -1.20 -19.65
C LEU A 270 1.86 -1.14 -21.15
N PRO A 271 1.09 -0.16 -21.65
CA PRO A 271 0.82 0.01 -23.08
C PRO A 271 2.06 0.48 -23.83
N ASP A 272 2.13 0.16 -25.13
CA ASP A 272 3.18 0.66 -26.03
C ASP A 272 3.12 2.17 -26.22
N GLU A 273 1.92 2.71 -26.37
CA GLU A 273 1.68 4.14 -26.50
C GLU A 273 1.33 4.75 -25.15
N GLU A 274 2.16 5.71 -24.72
CA GLU A 274 2.06 6.36 -23.41
C GLU A 274 0.67 6.98 -23.12
N LYS A 275 -0.05 7.46 -24.15
CA LYS A 275 -1.40 8.04 -24.01
C LYS A 275 -2.41 7.08 -23.38
N TRP A 276 -2.28 5.78 -23.67
CA TRP A 276 -3.20 4.74 -23.18
C TRP A 276 -2.97 4.34 -21.71
N GLN A 277 -2.00 4.95 -21.02
CA GLN A 277 -1.86 4.80 -19.58
C GLN A 277 -2.94 5.57 -18.81
N MET A 278 -3.55 6.60 -19.41
CA MET A 278 -4.70 7.34 -18.88
C MET A 278 -4.55 7.69 -17.39
N SER A 279 -3.34 8.10 -17.00
CA SER A 279 -2.98 8.48 -15.63
C SER A 279 -2.07 9.70 -15.67
N TYR A 280 -2.19 10.55 -14.65
CA TYR A 280 -1.33 11.71 -14.43
C TYR A 280 0.14 11.31 -14.15
N LYS A 281 0.36 10.14 -13.52
CA LYS A 281 1.69 9.66 -13.12
C LYS A 281 2.12 8.53 -14.03
N LYS A 282 2.60 8.88 -15.21
CA LYS A 282 2.99 7.92 -16.26
C LYS A 282 4.27 7.12 -15.92
N PHE A 283 4.36 5.92 -16.48
CA PHE A 283 5.44 4.95 -16.25
C PHE A 283 6.11 4.63 -17.60
N ASN A 284 7.42 4.46 -17.62
CA ASN A 284 8.15 3.92 -18.76
C ASN A 284 8.58 2.47 -18.48
N LYS A 285 9.08 1.74 -19.49
CA LYS A 285 9.53 0.33 -19.35
C LYS A 285 10.49 0.15 -18.17
N ALA A 286 11.47 1.06 -18.02
CA ALA A 286 12.47 1.02 -16.95
C ALA A 286 11.90 1.22 -15.53
N LYS A 287 10.82 1.99 -15.37
CA LYS A 287 10.07 2.11 -14.10
C LYS A 287 9.17 0.89 -13.88
N PHE A 288 8.46 0.45 -14.92
CA PHE A 288 7.53 -0.68 -14.87
C PHE A 288 8.18 -2.01 -14.47
N ILE A 289 9.45 -2.25 -14.82
CA ILE A 289 10.19 -3.43 -14.33
C ILE A 289 10.63 -3.30 -12.86
N LYS A 290 10.75 -2.07 -12.33
CA LYS A 290 11.27 -1.80 -10.97
C LYS A 290 10.20 -1.61 -9.89
N ILE A 291 8.94 -1.37 -10.26
CA ILE A 291 7.82 -1.27 -9.30
C ILE A 291 7.46 -2.64 -8.71
N PRO A 292 6.84 -2.71 -7.51
CA PRO A 292 6.38 -3.99 -6.97
C PRO A 292 5.30 -4.60 -7.85
N TYR A 293 5.18 -5.91 -7.81
CA TYR A 293 4.12 -6.62 -8.51
C TYR A 293 2.89 -6.68 -7.63
N LEU A 294 1.83 -5.95 -7.99
CA LEU A 294 0.55 -5.94 -7.29
C LEU A 294 -0.48 -6.78 -8.06
N ARG A 295 -1.36 -7.48 -7.34
CA ARG A 295 -2.44 -8.32 -7.88
C ARG A 295 -3.82 -7.72 -7.52
N PRO A 296 -4.91 -8.02 -8.26
CA PRO A 296 -6.24 -7.45 -8.05
C PRO A 296 -6.68 -7.35 -6.58
N LYS A 297 -6.55 -8.46 -5.86
CA LYS A 297 -6.86 -8.61 -4.43
C LYS A 297 -6.22 -7.55 -3.52
N PHE A 298 -5.04 -7.03 -3.87
CA PHE A 298 -4.39 -5.93 -3.13
C PHE A 298 -5.27 -4.66 -3.14
N PHE A 299 -5.84 -4.31 -4.30
CA PHE A 299 -6.69 -3.14 -4.46
C PHE A 299 -8.12 -3.40 -3.92
N GLU A 300 -8.65 -4.61 -4.11
CA GLU A 300 -9.95 -5.04 -3.53
C GLU A 300 -9.96 -4.93 -2.00
N LEU A 301 -8.85 -5.27 -1.34
CA LEU A 301 -8.64 -5.11 0.11
C LEU A 301 -8.34 -3.65 0.53
N ASN A 302 -8.45 -2.68 -0.39
CA ASN A 302 -8.14 -1.26 -0.20
C ASN A 302 -6.73 -1.02 0.36
N LEU A 303 -5.75 -1.82 -0.07
CA LEU A 303 -4.35 -1.67 0.34
C LEU A 303 -3.64 -0.63 -0.51
N GLN A 304 -2.69 0.08 0.10
CA GLN A 304 -1.87 1.09 -0.56
C GLN A 304 -0.41 1.00 -0.12
N LEU A 305 0.52 1.34 -1.01
CA LEU A 305 1.94 1.47 -0.64
C LEU A 305 2.15 2.77 0.15
N SER A 306 2.84 2.70 1.30
CA SER A 306 3.10 3.90 2.12
C SER A 306 4.14 4.85 1.51
N SER A 307 4.85 4.43 0.47
CA SER A 307 5.98 5.14 -0.15
C SER A 307 5.86 5.12 -1.67
N ALA A 308 6.82 5.74 -2.36
CA ALA A 308 6.97 5.58 -3.80
C ALA A 308 7.01 4.09 -4.19
N PRO A 309 6.47 3.71 -5.36
CA PRO A 309 6.34 2.31 -5.79
C PRO A 309 7.69 1.75 -6.27
N GLU A 310 8.59 1.49 -5.32
CA GLU A 310 9.87 0.81 -5.55
C GLU A 310 9.73 -0.66 -5.10
N GLY A 311 9.85 -1.56 -6.07
CA GLY A 311 9.72 -3.01 -5.88
C GLY A 311 11.05 -3.73 -5.73
N ILE A 312 12.15 -3.09 -6.15
CA ILE A 312 13.52 -3.57 -5.95
C ILE A 312 14.15 -2.77 -4.82
N LEU A 313 14.17 -3.35 -3.62
CA LEU A 313 14.66 -2.70 -2.41
C LEU A 313 16.11 -3.12 -2.17
N THR A 314 16.99 -2.17 -1.83
CA THR A 314 18.35 -2.49 -1.34
C THR A 314 18.37 -2.37 0.18
N THR A 315 18.94 -3.36 0.87
CA THR A 315 19.02 -3.35 2.35
C THR A 315 19.97 -2.25 2.85
N ASP A 316 19.63 -1.65 3.99
CA ASP A 316 20.55 -0.85 4.79
C ASP A 316 21.13 -1.74 5.90
N ASN A 317 22.44 -2.01 5.86
CA ASN A 317 23.16 -2.86 6.84
C ASN A 317 22.46 -4.20 7.14
N GLY A 318 21.93 -4.85 6.10
CA GLY A 318 21.22 -6.12 6.20
C GLY A 318 19.81 -6.01 6.79
N VAL A 319 19.20 -4.83 6.83
CA VAL A 319 17.80 -4.60 7.24
C VAL A 319 17.01 -3.99 6.08
N SER A 320 15.73 -4.35 5.96
CA SER A 320 14.79 -3.71 5.03
C SER A 320 13.38 -3.70 5.62
N GLU A 321 12.57 -2.72 5.24
CA GLU A 321 11.16 -2.62 5.64
C GLU A 321 10.27 -2.41 4.42
N VAL A 322 9.09 -3.05 4.42
CA VAL A 322 7.99 -2.74 3.50
C VAL A 322 6.79 -2.26 4.32
N MET A 323 6.12 -1.20 3.87
CA MET A 323 4.98 -0.57 4.57
C MET A 323 3.75 -0.53 3.67
N ILE A 324 2.72 -1.28 4.05
CA ILE A 324 1.42 -1.32 3.37
C ILE A 324 0.38 -0.65 4.30
N LYS A 325 -0.40 0.29 3.77
CA LYS A 325 -1.57 0.86 4.43
C LYS A 325 -2.81 0.03 4.12
N HIS A 326 -3.76 -0.01 5.04
CA HIS A 326 -5.12 -0.46 4.80
C HIS A 326 -6.11 0.71 4.92
N GLY A 327 -7.21 0.67 4.16
CA GLY A 327 -8.23 1.72 4.18
C GLY A 327 -9.33 1.48 5.22
N ALA A 328 -10.10 0.41 5.05
CA ALA A 328 -11.33 0.15 5.80
C ALA A 328 -11.13 -0.64 7.12
N GLY A 329 -10.03 -0.37 7.82
CA GLY A 329 -9.67 -1.01 9.09
C GLY A 329 -8.78 -2.26 8.94
N PRO A 330 -8.32 -2.86 10.06
CA PRO A 330 -7.19 -3.78 10.08
C PRO A 330 -7.40 -5.03 9.22
N VAL A 331 -6.58 -5.15 8.17
CA VAL A 331 -6.48 -6.34 7.30
C VAL A 331 -5.41 -7.28 7.83
N ALA A 332 -5.77 -8.55 8.03
CA ALA A 332 -4.80 -9.58 8.37
C ALA A 332 -3.97 -9.95 7.13
N LEU A 333 -2.65 -9.76 7.23
CA LEU A 333 -1.69 -10.07 6.18
C LEU A 333 -0.68 -11.10 6.70
N VAL A 334 -0.23 -11.99 5.82
CA VAL A 334 0.87 -12.92 6.08
C VAL A 334 1.99 -12.74 5.04
N HIS A 335 3.13 -13.38 5.25
CA HIS A 335 4.31 -13.19 4.40
C HIS A 335 5.02 -14.51 4.09
N ASP A 336 5.65 -14.55 2.93
CA ASP A 336 6.69 -15.50 2.57
C ASP A 336 7.97 -14.75 2.22
N LEU A 337 9.05 -15.11 2.92
CA LEU A 337 10.40 -14.64 2.59
C LEU A 337 11.15 -15.78 1.90
N LEU A 338 11.37 -15.63 0.59
CA LEU A 338 12.06 -16.61 -0.25
C LEU A 338 13.47 -16.13 -0.59
N TYR A 339 14.37 -17.08 -0.89
CA TYR A 339 15.75 -16.82 -1.31
C TYR A 339 16.03 -17.39 -2.70
N ASN A 340 16.75 -16.66 -3.55
CA ASN A 340 17.11 -17.11 -4.90
C ASN A 340 18.58 -17.52 -4.96
N GLU A 341 18.89 -18.81 -4.97
CA GLU A 341 20.28 -19.28 -5.02
C GLU A 341 20.98 -18.87 -6.33
N SER A 342 20.25 -18.89 -7.45
CA SER A 342 20.77 -18.59 -8.79
C SER A 342 21.23 -17.14 -8.91
N GLN A 343 20.36 -16.18 -8.56
CA GLN A 343 20.70 -14.75 -8.59
C GLN A 343 21.70 -14.35 -7.50
N SER A 344 21.72 -15.06 -6.36
CA SER A 344 22.67 -14.82 -5.27
C SER A 344 24.05 -15.44 -5.50
N LYS A 345 24.17 -16.39 -6.45
CA LYS A 345 25.38 -17.17 -6.75
C LYS A 345 25.96 -17.96 -5.57
N GLN A 346 25.18 -18.12 -4.50
CA GLN A 346 25.57 -18.83 -3.28
C GLN A 346 24.34 -19.52 -2.67
N LYS A 347 24.56 -20.67 -2.05
CA LYS A 347 23.49 -21.44 -1.41
C LYS A 347 23.12 -20.87 -0.05
N LEU A 348 21.88 -21.08 0.39
CA LEU A 348 21.49 -20.73 1.75
C LEU A 348 22.13 -21.73 2.73
N PRO A 349 22.77 -21.29 3.83
CA PRO A 349 23.37 -22.21 4.79
C PRO A 349 22.35 -23.15 5.45
N PRO A 350 22.72 -24.42 5.71
CA PRO A 350 21.83 -25.41 6.30
C PRO A 350 21.33 -24.97 7.68
N GLY A 351 20.02 -25.16 7.93
CA GLY A 351 19.37 -24.84 9.21
C GLY A 351 18.83 -23.42 9.34
N VAL A 352 19.07 -22.54 8.36
CA VAL A 352 18.49 -21.18 8.34
C VAL A 352 16.99 -21.24 8.05
N GLN A 353 16.18 -20.75 8.99
CA GLN A 353 14.71 -20.68 8.87
C GLN A 353 14.27 -19.28 8.41
N LEU A 354 14.10 -19.05 7.10
CA LEU A 354 13.77 -17.73 6.54
C LEU A 354 12.53 -17.04 7.14
N PRO A 355 11.42 -17.75 7.48
CA PRO A 355 10.26 -17.13 8.13
C PRO A 355 10.58 -16.46 9.48
N ARG A 356 11.67 -16.85 10.16
CA ARG A 356 12.13 -16.18 11.40
C ARG A 356 12.95 -14.92 11.16
N TYR A 357 13.15 -14.50 9.92
CA TYR A 357 13.93 -13.32 9.54
C TYR A 357 13.07 -12.18 8.97
N CYS A 358 11.75 -12.35 8.97
CA CYS A 358 10.77 -11.30 8.71
C CYS A 358 9.67 -11.34 9.77
N VAL A 359 9.20 -10.18 10.21
CA VAL A 359 8.07 -10.04 11.14
C VAL A 359 7.08 -9.01 10.64
N ILE A 360 5.81 -9.24 11.00
CA ILE A 360 4.68 -8.39 10.67
C ILE A 360 4.40 -7.51 11.88
N ILE A 361 4.36 -6.20 11.68
CA ILE A 361 4.15 -5.21 12.75
C ILE A 361 2.95 -4.35 12.35
N ASN A 362 1.94 -4.33 13.21
CA ASN A 362 0.71 -3.57 13.07
C ASN A 362 0.92 -2.22 13.78
N ASP A 363 1.00 -1.14 13.00
CA ASP A 363 1.19 0.23 13.46
C ASP A 363 -0.02 1.09 13.02
N GLY A 364 -1.19 0.84 13.61
CA GLY A 364 -2.43 1.56 13.30
C GLY A 364 -2.97 1.28 11.89
N ASP A 365 -2.99 2.30 11.02
CA ASP A 365 -3.40 2.21 9.60
C ASP A 365 -2.39 1.45 8.71
N LYS A 366 -1.29 0.95 9.28
CA LYS A 366 -0.16 0.36 8.56
C LYS A 366 0.21 -1.02 9.05
N VAL A 367 0.61 -1.86 8.10
CA VAL A 367 1.31 -3.12 8.33
C VAL A 367 2.75 -2.98 7.82
N ARG A 368 3.72 -3.15 8.70
CA ARG A 368 5.16 -3.20 8.41
C ARG A 368 5.64 -4.64 8.32
N PHE A 369 6.32 -4.97 7.23
CA PHE A 369 7.12 -6.18 7.09
C PHE A 369 8.56 -5.79 7.37
N SER A 370 9.04 -6.07 8.59
CA SER A 370 10.41 -5.80 9.00
C SER A 370 11.28 -7.03 8.78
N MET A 371 12.28 -6.91 7.91
CA MET A 371 13.16 -7.98 7.49
C MET A 371 14.59 -7.70 7.94
N ARG A 372 15.29 -8.75 8.42
CA ARG A 372 16.73 -8.69 8.71
C ARG A 372 17.44 -9.91 8.14
N PHE A 373 18.51 -9.69 7.41
CA PHE A 373 19.13 -10.67 6.52
C PHE A 373 20.46 -11.15 7.12
N PRO A 374 20.54 -12.44 7.53
CA PRO A 374 21.77 -13.01 8.09
C PRO A 374 22.84 -13.29 7.03
N PHE A 375 22.48 -13.24 5.74
CA PHE A 375 23.39 -13.41 4.60
C PHE A 375 23.13 -12.35 3.54
N ALA A 376 24.14 -12.09 2.71
CA ALA A 376 23.97 -11.33 1.47
C ALA A 376 23.20 -12.19 0.44
N GLY A 377 22.67 -11.54 -0.61
CA GLY A 377 21.99 -12.21 -1.72
C GLY A 377 20.66 -11.54 -2.11
N VAL A 378 19.89 -12.26 -2.91
CA VAL A 378 18.62 -11.82 -3.48
C VAL A 378 17.47 -12.60 -2.84
N TYR A 379 16.56 -11.84 -2.24
CA TYR A 379 15.38 -12.34 -1.56
C TYR A 379 14.11 -11.83 -2.25
N LYS A 380 12.99 -12.52 -2.02
CA LYS A 380 11.64 -12.09 -2.42
C LYS A 380 10.76 -12.05 -1.18
N LEU A 381 10.18 -10.89 -0.91
CA LEU A 381 9.05 -10.78 0.01
C LEU A 381 7.79 -10.95 -0.83
N GLN A 382 6.99 -11.96 -0.49
CA GLN A 382 5.66 -12.17 -1.02
C GLN A 382 4.67 -11.93 0.12
N VAL A 383 3.68 -11.06 -0.10
CA VAL A 383 2.63 -10.76 0.88
C VAL A 383 1.33 -11.39 0.42
N LEU A 384 0.64 -12.03 1.36
CA LEU A 384 -0.62 -12.74 1.15
C LEU A 384 -1.67 -12.26 2.18
N ASP A 385 -2.95 -12.52 1.94
CA ASP A 385 -4.03 -12.30 2.92
C ASP A 385 -4.16 -13.48 3.90
N ALA A 386 -5.21 -13.46 4.74
CA ALA A 386 -5.48 -14.52 5.72
C ALA A 386 -5.83 -15.87 5.08
N GLU A 387 -6.37 -15.83 3.87
CA GLU A 387 -6.72 -16.98 3.01
C GLU A 387 -5.52 -17.49 2.21
N PHE A 388 -4.34 -16.90 2.38
CA PHE A 388 -3.11 -17.15 1.65
C PHE A 388 -3.19 -16.84 0.14
N GLU A 389 -4.11 -15.97 -0.29
CA GLU A 389 -4.09 -15.44 -1.66
C GLU A 389 -2.94 -14.43 -1.82
N TRP A 390 -2.13 -14.60 -2.86
CA TRP A 390 -1.01 -13.72 -3.15
C TRP A 390 -1.49 -12.32 -3.57
N LEU A 391 -1.14 -11.31 -2.76
CA LEU A 391 -1.49 -9.90 -2.97
C LEU A 391 -0.40 -9.13 -3.73
N CYS A 392 0.85 -9.21 -3.26
CA CYS A 392 1.97 -8.50 -3.89
C CYS A 392 3.34 -9.13 -3.66
N SER A 393 4.36 -8.70 -4.40
CA SER A 393 5.75 -9.07 -4.15
C SER A 393 6.77 -7.96 -4.40
N PHE A 394 7.89 -8.08 -3.70
CA PHE A 394 9.07 -7.20 -3.74
C PHE A 394 10.33 -8.06 -3.87
N LYS A 395 11.32 -7.56 -4.61
CA LYS A 395 12.69 -8.11 -4.67
C LYS A 395 13.57 -7.32 -3.69
N ILE A 396 14.30 -8.02 -2.82
CA ILE A 396 15.22 -7.40 -1.86
C ILE A 396 16.65 -7.84 -2.20
N ILE A 397 17.53 -6.86 -2.37
CA ILE A 397 18.96 -7.04 -2.66
C ILE A 397 19.73 -6.73 -1.38
N CYS A 398 20.16 -7.79 -0.69
CA CYS A 398 21.03 -7.70 0.47
C CYS A 398 22.50 -7.71 0.01
N LYS A 399 23.17 -6.55 0.06
CA LYS A 399 24.60 -6.45 -0.30
C LYS A 399 25.52 -6.84 0.86
N THR A 400 25.10 -6.51 2.08
CA THR A 400 25.85 -6.73 3.32
C THR A 400 24.90 -7.33 4.34
N ALA A 401 25.24 -8.52 4.86
CA ALA A 401 24.49 -9.16 5.92
C ALA A 401 24.46 -8.30 7.20
N LYS A 402 23.39 -8.42 7.99
CA LYS A 402 23.34 -7.78 9.31
C LYS A 402 24.35 -8.47 10.23
N GLN A 403 25.23 -7.70 10.85
CA GLN A 403 26.15 -8.21 11.88
C GLN A 403 25.35 -8.70 13.09
N LEU A 404 25.75 -9.86 13.64
CA LEU A 404 25.07 -10.53 14.76
C LEU A 404 23.55 -10.70 14.53
N CYS A 405 23.14 -11.07 13.31
CA CYS A 405 21.73 -11.19 12.93
C CYS A 405 21.05 -12.41 13.57
N GLU A 406 20.41 -12.22 14.71
CA GLU A 406 19.61 -13.27 15.36
C GLU A 406 18.25 -13.46 14.66
N PRO A 407 17.64 -14.66 14.69
CA PRO A 407 16.25 -14.84 14.26
C PRO A 407 15.28 -14.13 15.22
N PHE A 408 14.17 -13.61 14.72
CA PHE A 408 13.10 -13.05 15.54
C PHE A 408 12.52 -14.12 16.50
N PRO A 409 12.00 -13.72 17.68
CA PRO A 409 11.63 -14.66 18.74
C PRO A 409 10.54 -15.65 18.29
N GLU A 410 9.63 -15.22 17.42
CA GLU A 410 8.53 -16.05 16.93
C GLU A 410 8.04 -15.59 15.55
N VAL A 411 7.53 -16.54 14.75
CA VAL A 411 6.74 -16.26 13.53
C VAL A 411 5.27 -16.22 13.96
N SER A 412 4.59 -15.10 13.78
CA SER A 412 3.16 -14.98 14.13
C SER A 412 2.35 -14.39 12.99
N ASN A 413 1.30 -15.12 12.59
CA ASN A 413 0.41 -14.72 11.49
C ASN A 413 -0.46 -13.50 11.84
N ILE A 414 -0.69 -13.21 13.13
CA ILE A 414 -1.37 -11.97 13.57
C ILE A 414 -0.41 -10.78 13.72
N GLY A 415 0.89 -11.01 13.55
CA GLY A 415 1.94 -10.01 13.75
C GLY A 415 2.14 -9.57 15.21
N PHE A 416 2.76 -8.40 15.36
CA PHE A 416 3.01 -7.71 16.62
C PHE A 416 2.32 -6.35 16.61
N GLY A 417 1.78 -5.90 17.74
CA GLY A 417 0.93 -4.71 17.88
C GLY A 417 -0.57 -5.04 17.84
N PRO A 418 -1.43 -4.15 18.36
CA PRO A 418 -2.88 -4.30 18.31
C PRO A 418 -3.37 -4.56 16.88
N CYS A 419 -4.22 -5.57 16.72
CA CYS A 419 -4.67 -6.04 15.41
C CYS A 419 -6.14 -6.46 15.44
N ARG A 420 -6.63 -7.03 14.32
CA ARG A 420 -8.01 -7.49 14.20
C ARG A 420 -8.42 -8.45 15.33
N ALA A 421 -7.56 -9.41 15.69
CA ALA A 421 -7.80 -10.34 16.78
C ALA A 421 -7.89 -9.67 18.16
N THR A 422 -7.25 -8.51 18.35
CA THR A 422 -7.34 -7.70 19.58
C THR A 422 -8.72 -7.04 19.67
N LEU A 423 -9.18 -6.45 18.56
CA LEU A 423 -10.50 -5.82 18.44
C LEU A 423 -11.65 -6.83 18.54
N ASP A 424 -11.54 -8.00 17.90
CA ASP A 424 -12.57 -9.05 17.96
C ASP A 424 -12.71 -9.62 19.39
N ALA A 425 -11.61 -9.62 20.17
CA ALA A 425 -11.63 -9.93 21.60
C ALA A 425 -12.10 -8.77 22.50
N LYS A 426 -12.40 -7.60 21.90
CA LYS A 426 -12.79 -6.33 22.53
C LYS A 426 -11.74 -5.75 23.49
N LEU A 427 -10.46 -6.03 23.25
CA LEU A 427 -9.35 -5.41 23.98
C LEU A 427 -8.90 -4.14 23.26
N THR A 428 -8.56 -3.10 24.03
CA THR A 428 -7.98 -1.84 23.51
C THR A 428 -6.69 -1.54 24.26
N ALA A 429 -5.62 -1.19 23.54
CA ALA A 429 -4.35 -0.79 24.15
C ALA A 429 -4.38 0.71 24.52
N GLU A 430 -4.23 1.02 25.80
CA GLU A 430 -4.33 2.40 26.31
C GLU A 430 -2.98 3.12 26.30
N SER A 431 -1.89 2.34 26.43
CA SER A 431 -0.52 2.86 26.60
C SER A 431 0.32 2.73 25.32
N HIS A 432 0.51 1.50 24.84
CA HIS A 432 1.41 1.18 23.73
C HIS A 432 0.59 0.68 22.54
N ASN A 433 0.37 1.54 21.55
CA ASN A 433 -0.36 1.21 20.31
C ASN A 433 0.55 0.78 19.15
N GLU A 434 1.86 0.71 19.40
CA GLU A 434 2.91 0.29 18.45
C GLU A 434 3.27 -1.19 18.65
N GLY A 435 3.59 -1.91 17.57
CA GLY A 435 3.90 -3.34 17.68
C GLY A 435 5.32 -3.69 18.15
N VAL A 436 6.23 -2.72 18.18
CA VAL A 436 7.61 -2.87 18.67
C VAL A 436 7.84 -1.90 19.81
N ILE A 437 8.20 -2.42 20.98
CA ILE A 437 8.48 -1.63 22.18
C ILE A 437 9.96 -1.74 22.50
N LYS A 438 10.63 -0.59 22.64
CA LYS A 438 12.03 -0.53 23.06
C LYS A 438 12.12 -0.74 24.58
N VAL A 439 12.96 -1.65 25.02
CA VAL A 439 13.12 -2.02 26.44
C VAL A 439 14.57 -1.95 26.87
N ILE A 440 14.81 -1.59 28.13
CA ILE A 440 16.14 -1.56 28.74
C ILE A 440 16.29 -2.81 29.61
N GLU A 441 17.45 -3.47 29.55
CA GLU A 441 17.76 -4.64 30.40
C GLU A 441 17.49 -4.34 31.88
N LYS A 442 16.77 -5.24 32.57
CA LYS A 442 16.39 -5.13 33.99
C LYS A 442 15.53 -3.92 34.39
N LYS A 443 15.11 -3.07 33.44
CA LYS A 443 14.10 -2.02 33.69
C LYS A 443 12.69 -2.61 33.51
N GLU A 444 11.79 -2.31 34.44
CA GLU A 444 10.36 -2.65 34.31
C GLU A 444 9.70 -1.68 33.33
N ILE A 445 8.94 -2.21 32.36
CA ILE A 445 7.99 -1.45 31.56
C ILE A 445 6.56 -1.80 31.99
N GLU A 446 5.64 -0.85 31.87
CA GLU A 446 4.25 -0.98 32.28
C GLU A 446 3.31 -0.71 31.11
N MET A 447 2.42 -1.66 30.84
CA MET A 447 1.52 -1.66 29.70
C MET A 447 0.08 -1.79 30.20
N MET A 448 -0.77 -0.84 29.82
CA MET A 448 -2.19 -0.75 30.19
C MET A 448 -3.10 -1.05 28.99
N PHE A 449 -4.20 -1.76 29.26
CA PHE A 449 -5.23 -2.18 28.32
C PHE A 449 -6.62 -2.08 28.96
N SER A 450 -7.61 -1.63 28.18
CA SER A 450 -9.02 -1.87 28.48
C SER A 450 -9.43 -3.28 28.05
N VAL A 451 -10.15 -3.99 28.92
CA VAL A 451 -10.52 -5.40 28.80
C VAL A 451 -11.95 -5.61 29.31
N PRO A 452 -12.84 -6.28 28.57
CA PRO A 452 -14.18 -6.54 29.07
C PRO A 452 -14.16 -7.59 30.18
N GLN A 453 -14.99 -7.40 31.21
CA GLN A 453 -15.14 -8.36 32.32
C GLN A 453 -15.62 -9.76 31.91
N THR A 454 -15.93 -10.00 30.63
CA THR A 454 -16.39 -11.28 30.07
C THR A 454 -15.25 -12.22 29.64
N VAL A 455 -13.99 -11.76 29.61
CA VAL A 455 -12.84 -12.58 29.20
C VAL A 455 -11.79 -12.71 30.32
N SER A 456 -11.13 -13.86 30.39
CA SER A 456 -9.91 -14.04 31.21
C SER A 456 -8.68 -13.77 30.36
N VAL A 457 -7.75 -12.94 30.83
CA VAL A 457 -6.52 -12.59 30.09
C VAL A 457 -5.28 -13.17 30.77
N LYS A 458 -4.32 -13.61 29.96
CA LYS A 458 -3.01 -14.10 30.38
C LYS A 458 -1.90 -13.54 29.51
N ALA A 459 -0.91 -12.91 30.13
CA ALA A 459 0.33 -12.47 29.50
C ALA A 459 1.41 -13.56 29.60
N VAL A 460 2.23 -13.75 28.55
CA VAL A 460 3.35 -14.72 28.53
C VAL A 460 4.52 -14.13 27.74
N LEU A 461 5.73 -14.15 28.31
CA LEU A 461 6.95 -13.73 27.61
C LEU A 461 7.72 -14.95 27.05
N ASN A 462 8.09 -14.87 25.78
CA ASN A 462 8.91 -15.86 25.06
C ASN A 462 10.19 -15.19 24.51
N SER A 463 11.24 -15.96 24.30
CA SER A 463 12.46 -15.54 23.58
C SER A 463 12.89 -16.63 22.58
N ALA A 464 13.70 -16.25 21.58
CA ALA A 464 14.35 -17.21 20.69
C ALA A 464 15.25 -18.21 21.41
N LYS A 465 15.85 -17.80 22.54
CA LYS A 465 16.87 -18.56 23.29
C LYS A 465 16.35 -19.17 24.59
N ILE A 466 15.40 -18.51 25.26
CA ILE A 466 14.90 -18.91 26.58
C ILE A 466 13.45 -19.39 26.48
N PRO A 467 13.11 -20.61 26.94
CA PRO A 467 11.75 -21.11 26.94
C PRO A 467 10.89 -20.32 27.93
N GLY A 468 9.67 -19.92 27.53
CA GLY A 468 8.79 -19.05 28.33
C GLY A 468 8.43 -19.56 29.73
N LYS A 469 8.67 -20.84 30.05
CA LYS A 469 8.58 -21.36 31.44
C LYS A 469 9.57 -20.67 32.39
N ALA A 470 10.75 -20.30 31.92
CA ALA A 470 11.81 -19.63 32.68
C ALA A 470 11.68 -18.10 32.66
N LEU A 471 10.75 -17.55 31.88
CA LEU A 471 10.44 -16.11 31.80
C LEU A 471 9.13 -15.74 32.49
N LYS A 472 8.54 -16.66 33.28
CA LYS A 472 7.29 -16.40 34.00
C LYS A 472 7.42 -15.23 34.99
N ASP A 473 8.50 -15.21 35.76
CA ASP A 473 8.72 -14.21 36.80
C ASP A 473 9.09 -12.83 36.22
N CYS A 474 9.42 -12.78 34.93
CA CYS A 474 9.64 -11.56 34.15
C CYS A 474 8.33 -10.83 33.78
N VAL A 475 7.15 -11.43 34.03
CA VAL A 475 5.84 -10.85 33.70
C VAL A 475 4.93 -10.87 34.93
N LYS A 476 4.47 -9.70 35.35
CA LYS A 476 3.45 -9.53 36.38
C LYS A 476 2.21 -8.93 35.72
N GLN A 477 1.04 -9.53 35.93
CA GLN A 477 -0.23 -8.99 35.44
C GLN A 477 -1.18 -8.67 36.60
N ARG A 478 -1.94 -7.59 36.46
CA ARG A 478 -2.99 -7.18 37.39
C ARG A 478 -4.23 -6.82 36.59
N VAL A 479 -5.37 -7.43 36.92
CA VAL A 479 -6.67 -7.07 36.34
C VAL A 479 -7.49 -6.40 37.43
N GLN A 480 -8.02 -5.22 37.16
CA GLN A 480 -8.87 -4.44 38.05
C GLN A 480 -10.07 -3.95 37.25
N PHE A 481 -11.28 -4.43 37.58
CA PHE A 481 -12.52 -4.14 36.85
C PHE A 481 -12.40 -4.38 35.34
N ASP A 482 -12.26 -3.32 34.56
CA ASP A 482 -12.15 -3.25 33.11
C ASP A 482 -10.73 -2.88 32.61
N SER A 483 -9.75 -2.71 33.49
CA SER A 483 -8.36 -2.44 33.15
C SER A 483 -7.43 -3.61 33.45
N LEU A 484 -6.46 -3.84 32.55
CA LEU A 484 -5.37 -4.80 32.67
C LEU A 484 -4.04 -4.06 32.62
N THR A 485 -3.28 -4.17 33.70
CA THR A 485 -1.91 -3.68 33.81
C THR A 485 -0.93 -4.86 33.70
N ILE A 486 0.06 -4.74 32.82
CA ILE A 486 1.10 -5.74 32.60
C ILE A 486 2.46 -5.07 32.81
N LYS A 487 3.20 -5.56 33.79
CA LYS A 487 4.58 -5.15 34.08
C LYS A 487 5.54 -6.21 33.55
N VAL A 488 6.50 -5.81 32.73
CA VAL A 488 7.47 -6.72 32.10
C VAL A 488 8.89 -6.23 32.32
N THR A 489 9.79 -7.14 32.68
CA THR A 489 11.22 -6.84 32.86
C THR A 489 12.04 -7.85 32.06
N VAL A 490 12.83 -7.38 31.08
CA VAL A 490 13.66 -8.28 30.25
C VAL A 490 14.98 -8.61 30.94
N PRO A 491 15.38 -9.91 31.05
CA PRO A 491 16.51 -10.32 31.88
C PRO A 491 17.89 -10.16 31.24
N HIS A 492 17.98 -10.04 29.92
CA HIS A 492 19.22 -9.87 29.15
C HIS A 492 18.93 -9.16 27.83
N ARG A 493 19.98 -8.73 27.11
CA ARG A 493 19.86 -8.16 25.75
C ARG A 493 19.38 -9.17 24.71
N GLY A 494 18.41 -8.77 23.90
CA GLY A 494 17.87 -9.51 22.77
C GLY A 494 16.44 -9.10 22.42
N ASP A 495 15.79 -9.93 21.61
CA ASP A 495 14.37 -9.79 21.28
C ASP A 495 13.50 -10.79 22.07
N PHE A 496 12.35 -10.30 22.51
CA PHE A 496 11.35 -11.07 23.24
C PHE A 496 9.96 -10.85 22.63
N CYS A 497 9.12 -11.88 22.69
CA CYS A 497 7.73 -11.85 22.27
C CYS A 497 6.84 -11.86 23.53
N LEU A 498 6.19 -10.75 23.83
CA LEU A 498 5.14 -10.69 24.85
C LEU A 498 3.80 -11.02 24.19
N LYS A 499 3.18 -12.12 24.60
CA LYS A 499 1.87 -12.55 24.11
C LYS A 499 0.77 -12.19 25.08
N LEU A 500 -0.35 -11.69 24.55
CA LEU A 500 -1.63 -11.60 25.25
C LEU A 500 -2.53 -12.72 24.75
N LEU A 501 -2.99 -13.56 25.67
CA LEU A 501 -3.95 -14.63 25.40
C LEU A 501 -5.25 -14.37 26.15
N THR A 502 -6.39 -14.56 25.48
CA THR A 502 -7.71 -14.49 26.10
C THR A 502 -8.42 -15.84 26.05
N LYS A 503 -9.35 -16.06 26.98
CA LYS A 503 -10.41 -17.07 26.87
C LYS A 503 -11.72 -16.50 27.41
N GLY A 504 -12.85 -17.10 27.04
CA GLY A 504 -14.13 -16.78 27.67
C GLY A 504 -14.20 -17.29 29.12
N LYS A 505 -15.35 -17.03 29.77
CA LYS A 505 -15.60 -17.48 31.15
C LYS A 505 -15.86 -18.98 31.26
N ASN A 506 -16.15 -19.70 30.17
CA ASN A 506 -16.43 -21.13 30.27
C ASN A 506 -15.14 -21.89 30.61
N PRO A 507 -15.16 -22.86 31.54
CA PRO A 507 -13.95 -23.63 31.90
C PRO A 507 -13.33 -24.39 30.72
N SER A 508 -14.14 -24.77 29.73
CA SER A 508 -13.75 -25.45 28.48
C SER A 508 -13.07 -24.54 27.44
N ASP A 509 -13.15 -23.21 27.60
CA ASP A 509 -12.60 -22.28 26.60
C ASP A 509 -11.06 -22.33 26.58
N LYS A 510 -10.51 -22.66 25.42
CA LYS A 510 -9.07 -22.66 25.17
C LYS A 510 -8.57 -21.22 25.00
N TYR A 511 -7.43 -20.92 25.62
CA TYR A 511 -6.73 -19.65 25.41
C TYR A 511 -6.33 -19.48 23.94
N ARG A 512 -6.65 -18.31 23.36
CA ARG A 512 -6.23 -17.88 22.02
C ARG A 512 -5.35 -16.64 22.12
N VAL A 513 -4.33 -16.54 21.28
CA VAL A 513 -3.48 -15.34 21.21
C VAL A 513 -4.27 -14.23 20.49
N VAL A 514 -4.31 -13.03 21.06
CA VAL A 514 -5.06 -11.88 20.51
C VAL A 514 -4.20 -10.66 20.20
N CYS A 515 -3.01 -10.59 20.77
CA CYS A 515 -2.01 -9.55 20.50
C CYS A 515 -0.63 -10.08 20.88
N ASN A 516 0.40 -9.70 20.13
CA ASN A 516 1.80 -9.88 20.52
C ASN A 516 2.49 -8.52 20.56
N TYR A 517 3.58 -8.38 21.31
CA TYR A 517 4.50 -7.24 21.22
C TYR A 517 5.93 -7.74 21.07
N LEU A 518 6.68 -7.13 20.15
CA LEU A 518 8.10 -7.36 20.00
C LEU A 518 8.83 -6.42 20.95
N LEU A 519 9.29 -6.94 22.09
CA LEU A 519 10.14 -6.20 23.01
C LEU A 519 11.59 -6.36 22.54
N THR A 520 12.27 -5.25 22.27
CA THR A 520 13.65 -5.28 21.76
C THR A 520 14.57 -4.40 22.60
N THR A 521 15.72 -4.93 23.00
CA THR A 521 16.80 -4.12 23.61
C THR A 521 17.76 -3.56 22.58
N ASP A 522 17.71 -4.05 21.35
CA ASP A 522 18.50 -3.50 20.26
C ASP A 522 17.98 -2.10 19.93
N GLU A 523 18.89 -1.21 19.57
CA GLU A 523 18.53 -0.14 18.66
C GLU A 523 18.14 -0.79 17.33
N PHE A 524 16.85 -1.10 17.19
CA PHE A 524 16.23 -1.06 15.89
C PHE A 524 16.68 0.25 15.25
N ASN A 525 17.23 0.16 14.03
CA ASN A 525 17.22 1.26 13.07
C ASN A 525 15.75 1.52 12.68
N SER A 526 14.91 1.91 13.66
CA SER A 526 14.10 3.10 13.49
C SER A 526 15.07 4.10 12.91
N LYS A 527 14.95 4.32 11.60
CA LYS A 527 15.74 5.29 10.85
C LYS A 527 15.97 6.47 11.80
N LYS A 528 17.23 6.90 12.01
CA LYS A 528 17.43 8.34 12.28
C LYS A 528 16.66 8.99 11.15
N LYS A 529 15.44 9.45 11.42
CA LYS A 529 14.52 9.87 10.36
C LYS A 529 15.37 10.86 9.56
N PRO A 530 15.55 10.72 8.23
CA PRO A 530 16.07 11.82 7.46
C PRO A 530 15.04 12.94 7.68
N ARG A 531 15.35 13.85 8.63
CA ARG A 531 14.32 14.36 9.57
C ARG A 531 13.17 14.86 8.74
N THR A 532 11.96 14.34 8.99
CA THR A 532 10.79 14.70 8.17
C THR A 532 10.55 16.20 8.21
N THR A 533 10.94 16.85 9.31
CA THR A 533 11.09 18.29 9.50
C THR A 533 12.14 18.95 8.58
N LEU A 534 13.35 18.37 8.41
CA LEU A 534 14.32 18.89 7.43
C LEU A 534 13.78 18.83 5.99
N LYS A 535 13.08 17.76 5.62
CA LYS A 535 12.42 17.70 4.30
C LYS A 535 11.29 18.73 4.16
N LYS A 536 10.58 19.05 5.25
CA LYS A 536 9.58 20.13 5.29
C LYS A 536 10.22 21.48 5.01
N HIS A 537 11.31 21.84 5.70
CA HIS A 537 11.97 23.13 5.51
C HIS A 537 12.75 23.23 4.18
N SER A 538 13.45 22.18 3.76
CA SER A 538 14.24 22.20 2.51
C SER A 538 13.41 22.07 1.23
N HIS A 539 12.13 21.67 1.30
CA HIS A 539 11.27 21.53 0.11
C HIS A 539 11.17 22.84 -0.68
N ASP A 540 10.82 23.93 0.00
CA ASP A 540 10.51 25.20 -0.65
C ASP A 540 11.78 25.85 -1.22
N VAL A 541 12.91 25.75 -0.53
CA VAL A 541 14.23 26.19 -1.04
C VAL A 541 14.65 25.40 -2.28
N LEU A 542 14.41 24.08 -2.30
CA LEU A 542 14.75 23.22 -3.45
C LEU A 542 13.75 23.34 -4.61
N ALA A 543 12.58 23.94 -4.38
CA ALA A 543 11.59 24.29 -5.39
C ALA A 543 11.78 25.71 -5.96
N LEU A 544 12.63 26.55 -5.36
CA LEU A 544 12.97 27.86 -5.91
C LEU A 544 13.54 27.75 -7.33
N SER A 545 13.11 28.65 -8.20
CA SER A 545 13.67 28.73 -9.55
C SER A 545 15.16 29.10 -9.50
N SER A 546 15.95 28.58 -10.44
CA SER A 546 17.35 28.97 -10.60
C SER A 546 17.51 30.48 -10.87
N ARG A 547 16.48 31.12 -11.41
CA ARG A 547 16.39 32.57 -11.63
C ARG A 547 16.34 33.32 -10.29
N THR A 548 15.51 32.90 -9.35
CA THR A 548 15.36 33.52 -8.01
C THR A 548 16.65 33.43 -7.20
N ILE A 549 17.34 32.28 -7.23
CA ILE A 549 18.66 32.13 -6.59
C ILE A 549 19.72 32.99 -7.31
N SER A 550 19.57 33.20 -8.62
CA SER A 550 20.45 34.06 -9.41
C SER A 550 20.21 35.56 -9.19
N GLU A 551 19.01 35.95 -8.75
CA GLU A 551 18.68 37.34 -8.41
C GLU A 551 19.35 37.76 -7.09
N LEU A 552 19.40 36.89 -6.08
CA LEU A 552 20.00 37.18 -4.77
C LEU A 552 21.48 37.61 -4.83
N HIS A 553 22.30 37.06 -5.73
CA HIS A 553 23.72 37.43 -5.84
C HIS A 553 24.00 38.59 -6.81
N ARG A 554 22.96 39.21 -7.38
CA ARG A 554 23.04 40.34 -8.32
C ARG A 554 22.79 41.70 -7.67
N TYR A 555 22.27 41.73 -6.44
CA TYR A 555 22.17 42.97 -5.66
C TYR A 555 23.57 43.52 -5.35
N LYS A 556 23.87 44.73 -5.86
CA LYS A 556 25.08 45.48 -5.48
C LYS A 556 24.99 45.94 -4.04
N GLU A 557 23.86 46.52 -3.67
CA GLU A 557 23.53 46.98 -2.32
C GLU A 557 22.27 46.23 -1.87
N PRO A 558 22.40 45.14 -1.10
CA PRO A 558 21.27 44.40 -0.55
C PRO A 558 20.67 45.15 0.65
N VAL A 559 19.39 44.94 0.92
CA VAL A 559 18.79 45.37 2.19
C VAL A 559 19.40 44.57 3.36
N PRO A 560 19.66 45.17 4.55
CA PRO A 560 20.37 44.51 5.64
C PRO A 560 19.81 43.14 6.06
N ILE A 561 18.48 43.02 6.10
CA ILE A 561 17.76 41.77 6.35
C ILE A 561 18.16 40.63 5.40
N MET A 562 18.44 40.93 4.12
CA MET A 562 18.90 39.92 3.16
C MET A 562 20.33 39.44 3.47
N VAL A 563 21.21 40.34 3.92
CA VAL A 563 22.58 39.99 4.32
C VAL A 563 22.54 39.05 5.51
N ASP A 564 21.75 39.37 6.54
CA ASP A 564 21.64 38.56 7.75
C ASP A 564 20.96 37.20 7.50
N ILE A 565 19.95 37.13 6.62
CA ILE A 565 19.35 35.85 6.17
C ILE A 565 20.39 34.97 5.46
N MET A 566 21.18 35.54 4.54
CA MET A 566 22.18 34.76 3.80
C MET A 566 23.36 34.36 4.69
N ARG A 567 23.81 35.25 5.58
CA ARG A 567 24.81 34.98 6.62
C ARG A 567 24.35 33.81 7.51
N ALA A 568 23.14 33.87 8.05
CA ALA A 568 22.54 32.79 8.83
C ALA A 568 22.48 31.47 8.05
N THR A 569 22.08 31.51 6.78
CA THR A 569 22.01 30.35 5.88
C THR A 569 23.39 29.70 5.69
N TYR A 570 24.43 30.47 5.41
CA TYR A 570 25.78 29.94 5.18
C TYR A 570 26.48 29.49 6.47
N LEU A 571 26.22 30.14 7.60
CA LEU A 571 26.65 29.65 8.93
C LEU A 571 26.08 28.25 9.24
N LEU A 572 24.79 28.02 8.99
CA LEU A 572 24.21 26.67 9.13
C LEU A 572 24.88 25.66 8.19
N LEU A 573 25.25 26.07 6.96
CA LEU A 573 25.94 25.24 5.98
C LEU A 573 27.45 25.04 6.27
N GLY A 574 27.95 25.48 7.43
CA GLY A 574 29.31 25.23 7.91
C GLY A 574 30.37 26.18 7.39
N GLU A 575 30.00 27.37 6.90
CA GLU A 575 30.96 28.45 6.64
C GLU A 575 31.48 29.09 7.94
N ASN A 576 32.68 29.67 7.88
CA ASN A 576 33.28 30.38 9.02
C ASN A 576 32.76 31.82 9.08
N GLU A 577 32.78 32.42 10.27
CA GLU A 577 32.28 33.79 10.47
C GLU A 577 33.02 34.84 9.62
N SER A 578 34.31 34.62 9.36
CA SER A 578 35.10 35.46 8.47
C SER A 578 34.77 35.32 6.98
N THR A 579 34.11 34.22 6.55
CA THR A 579 33.70 34.02 5.14
C THR A 579 32.24 34.40 4.88
N VAL A 580 31.56 34.95 5.89
CA VAL A 580 30.19 35.48 5.81
C VAL A 580 30.06 36.87 6.46
N ALA A 581 31.21 37.52 6.71
CA ALA A 581 31.27 38.86 7.27
C ALA A 581 30.77 39.89 6.25
N GLU A 582 31.39 39.94 5.07
CA GLU A 582 31.05 40.91 4.03
C GLU A 582 30.08 40.33 2.98
N TRP A 583 29.33 41.23 2.33
CA TRP A 583 28.41 40.82 1.26
C TRP A 583 29.14 40.27 0.03
N GLU A 584 30.35 40.75 -0.26
CA GLU A 584 31.15 40.26 -1.40
C GLU A 584 31.56 38.79 -1.24
N ASP A 585 31.83 38.34 -0.02
CA ASP A 585 32.09 36.93 0.30
C ASP A 585 30.83 36.08 0.11
N LEU A 586 29.69 36.55 0.62
CA LEU A 586 28.38 35.90 0.43
C LEU A 586 27.99 35.82 -1.05
N GLN A 587 28.23 36.87 -1.85
CA GLN A 587 28.07 36.83 -3.30
C GLN A 587 28.97 35.78 -3.95
N THR A 588 30.22 35.67 -3.52
CA THR A 588 31.17 34.67 -4.04
C THR A 588 30.71 33.25 -3.69
N LEU A 589 30.20 33.02 -2.49
CA LEU A 589 29.60 31.75 -2.08
C LEU A 589 28.32 31.41 -2.85
N MET A 590 27.47 32.39 -3.18
CA MET A 590 26.25 32.20 -3.97
C MET A 590 26.51 31.95 -5.46
N ARG A 591 27.64 32.39 -6.00
CA ARG A 591 28.04 32.18 -7.40
C ARG A 591 28.64 30.78 -7.66
N LYS A 592 28.93 29.98 -6.61
CA LYS A 592 29.48 28.62 -6.76
C LYS A 592 28.48 27.69 -7.47
N THR A 593 28.99 26.85 -8.38
CA THR A 593 28.21 25.90 -9.19
C THR A 593 28.59 24.45 -8.86
N GLY A 594 27.82 23.48 -9.37
CA GLY A 594 28.09 22.06 -9.15
C GLY A 594 27.91 21.64 -7.69
N ARG A 595 28.88 20.90 -7.13
CA ARG A 595 28.81 20.34 -5.77
C ARG A 595 28.73 21.41 -4.68
N ASP A 596 29.35 22.57 -4.89
CA ASP A 596 29.41 23.66 -3.92
C ASP A 596 28.26 24.67 -4.07
N SER A 597 27.35 24.45 -5.02
CA SER A 597 26.17 25.30 -5.19
C SER A 597 25.24 25.24 -3.98
N LEU A 598 24.63 26.37 -3.66
CA LEU A 598 23.75 26.55 -2.48
C LEU A 598 22.65 25.48 -2.40
N SER A 599 21.99 25.18 -3.53
CA SER A 599 20.91 24.18 -3.60
C SER A 599 21.42 22.73 -3.42
N VAL A 600 22.66 22.41 -3.84
CA VAL A 600 23.26 21.10 -3.57
C VAL A 600 23.72 20.98 -2.12
N ARG A 601 24.31 22.05 -1.55
CA ARG A 601 24.68 22.08 -0.13
C ARG A 601 23.48 21.92 0.80
N ILE A 602 22.35 22.58 0.51
CA ILE A 602 21.09 22.42 1.27
C ILE A 602 20.46 21.03 1.07
N ARG A 603 20.59 20.43 -0.12
CA ARG A 603 20.14 19.05 -0.39
C ARG A 603 20.95 18.01 0.39
N LEU A 604 22.23 18.26 0.60
CA LEU A 604 23.17 17.39 1.31
C LEU A 604 23.37 17.78 2.79
N PHE A 605 22.64 18.79 3.28
CA PHE A 605 22.82 19.33 4.62
C PHE A 605 22.42 18.31 5.70
N ASP A 606 23.34 18.07 6.63
CA ASP A 606 23.20 17.11 7.72
C ASP A 606 23.13 17.83 9.07
N VAL A 607 21.90 18.08 9.51
CA VAL A 607 21.57 18.74 10.78
C VAL A 607 22.14 18.03 12.00
N THR A 608 22.43 16.72 11.93
CA THR A 608 22.94 15.96 13.08
C THR A 608 24.37 16.34 13.48
N LYS A 609 25.06 17.12 12.63
CA LYS A 609 26.38 17.68 12.88
C LYS A 609 26.34 19.11 13.43
N LEU A 610 25.15 19.73 13.50
CA LEU A 610 25.02 21.11 13.94
C LEU A 610 25.06 21.20 15.47
N LYS A 611 25.88 22.10 16.01
CA LYS A 611 26.00 22.34 17.46
C LYS A 611 24.95 23.35 17.92
N VAL A 612 24.30 23.11 19.06
CA VAL A 612 23.26 24.01 19.59
C VAL A 612 23.70 25.47 19.78
N PRO A 613 24.94 25.79 20.21
CA PRO A 613 25.41 27.19 20.26
C PRO A 613 25.34 27.91 18.91
N LEU A 614 25.57 27.21 17.79
CA LEU A 614 25.44 27.77 16.45
C LEU A 614 23.98 28.01 16.08
N ALA A 615 23.06 27.09 16.44
CA ALA A 615 21.62 27.28 16.26
C ALA A 615 21.10 28.49 17.06
N LYS A 616 21.51 28.63 18.33
CA LYS A 616 21.15 29.77 19.19
C LYS A 616 21.68 31.10 18.61
N LYS A 617 22.92 31.11 18.08
CA LYS A 617 23.48 32.27 17.38
C LYS A 617 22.73 32.63 16.10
N VAL A 618 22.37 31.63 15.28
CA VAL A 618 21.57 31.83 14.06
C VAL A 618 20.18 32.38 14.37
N LEU A 619 19.50 31.88 15.41
CA LEU A 619 18.24 32.50 15.84
C LEU A 619 18.42 33.92 16.36
N GLY A 620 19.51 34.26 17.05
CA GLY A 620 19.79 35.64 17.46
C GLY A 620 19.95 36.61 16.29
N ILE A 621 20.51 36.15 15.15
CA ILE A 621 20.61 36.93 13.91
C ILE A 621 19.24 37.10 13.23
N LEU A 622 18.34 36.11 13.36
CA LEU A 622 17.05 36.09 12.68
C LEU A 622 15.88 36.66 13.51
N SER A 623 15.96 36.65 14.84
CA SER A 623 14.88 37.04 15.76
C SER A 623 14.56 38.54 15.77
N GLN A 624 15.41 39.36 15.15
CA GLN A 624 15.17 40.78 14.89
C GLN A 624 14.16 41.01 13.74
N TYR A 625 13.75 39.96 13.02
CA TYR A 625 12.85 40.04 11.87
C TYR A 625 11.65 39.09 12.01
N ASP A 626 10.50 39.50 11.49
CA ASP A 626 9.35 38.64 11.28
C ASP A 626 9.35 38.02 9.87
N LYS A 627 8.47 37.03 9.66
CA LYS A 627 8.36 36.29 8.40
C LYS A 627 7.85 37.15 7.23
N GLU A 628 6.98 38.13 7.48
CA GLU A 628 6.37 38.95 6.45
C GLU A 628 7.36 40.00 5.94
N THR A 629 8.11 40.65 6.83
CA THR A 629 9.22 41.54 6.48
C THR A 629 10.30 40.81 5.68
N ALA A 630 10.64 39.55 6.04
CA ALA A 630 11.60 38.74 5.29
C ALA A 630 11.11 38.38 3.86
N LEU A 631 9.82 38.11 3.68
CA LEU A 631 9.21 37.85 2.37
C LEU A 631 9.08 39.13 1.53
N GLY A 632 8.74 40.26 2.16
CA GLY A 632 8.65 41.56 1.50
C GLY A 632 10.00 42.08 0.97
N ALA A 633 11.10 41.74 1.64
CA ALA A 633 12.45 42.08 1.20
C ALA A 633 12.86 41.35 -0.10
N SER A 634 12.52 40.07 -0.22
CA SER A 634 12.64 39.28 -1.46
C SER A 634 11.96 37.92 -1.27
N ALA A 635 11.21 37.46 -2.28
CA ALA A 635 10.62 36.12 -2.28
C ALA A 635 11.68 35.02 -2.06
N GLY A 636 12.90 35.18 -2.59
CA GLY A 636 14.00 34.26 -2.35
C GLY A 636 14.49 34.30 -0.90
N ALA A 637 14.74 35.50 -0.37
CA ALA A 637 15.21 35.68 1.00
C ALA A 637 14.20 35.16 2.04
N GLY A 638 12.91 35.41 1.87
CA GLY A 638 11.87 34.91 2.78
C GLY A 638 11.73 33.37 2.78
N THR A 639 12.13 32.68 1.71
CA THR A 639 12.24 31.21 1.70
C THR A 639 13.47 30.73 2.47
N PHE A 640 14.63 31.39 2.30
CA PHE A 640 15.84 31.07 3.08
C PHE A 640 15.67 31.38 4.58
N TYR A 641 14.97 32.48 4.94
CA TYR A 641 14.60 32.81 6.31
C TYR A 641 13.82 31.67 6.99
N GLN A 642 12.78 31.16 6.31
CA GLN A 642 11.95 30.05 6.82
C GLN A 642 12.73 28.74 6.94
N TRP A 643 13.71 28.52 6.07
CA TRP A 643 14.61 27.37 6.16
C TRP A 643 15.55 27.48 7.36
N ALA A 644 16.29 28.59 7.47
CA ALA A 644 17.30 28.78 8.50
C ALA A 644 16.69 28.86 9.91
N SER A 645 15.58 29.61 10.06
CA SER A 645 14.86 29.72 11.33
C SER A 645 14.26 28.37 11.77
N GLY A 646 13.64 27.63 10.85
CA GLY A 646 13.07 26.30 11.15
C GLY A 646 14.13 25.27 11.56
N VAL A 647 15.24 25.19 10.81
CA VAL A 647 16.37 24.29 11.13
C VAL A 647 16.97 24.61 12.51
N ALA A 648 17.13 25.89 12.86
CA ALA A 648 17.70 26.29 14.14
C ALA A 648 16.73 26.08 15.32
N GLN A 649 15.42 26.31 15.13
CA GLN A 649 14.38 26.01 16.12
C GLN A 649 14.29 24.51 16.42
N ASP A 650 14.26 23.66 15.38
CA ASP A 650 14.26 22.20 15.52
C ASP A 650 15.41 21.73 16.43
N VAL A 651 16.64 22.15 16.12
CA VAL A 651 17.87 21.75 16.87
C VAL A 651 17.82 22.15 18.34
N ILE A 652 17.22 23.30 18.68
CA ILE A 652 17.10 23.76 20.06
C ILE A 652 16.00 22.98 20.80
N SER A 653 14.85 22.74 20.15
CA SER A 653 13.72 22.03 20.74
C SER A 653 14.07 20.61 21.22
N GLU A 654 14.97 19.93 20.50
CA GLU A 654 15.44 18.57 20.79
C GLU A 654 16.40 18.51 21.99
N GLU A 655 17.19 19.57 22.24
CA GLU A 655 18.06 19.66 23.43
C GLU A 655 17.22 19.79 24.70
N SER A 656 16.16 20.63 24.67
CA SER A 656 15.22 20.74 25.79
C SER A 656 14.49 19.43 26.11
N THR A 657 14.30 18.53 25.14
CA THR A 657 13.69 17.21 25.40
C THR A 657 14.67 16.19 25.97
N THR A 658 15.98 16.44 25.93
CA THR A 658 17.03 15.51 26.42
C THR A 658 17.61 15.91 27.78
N GLN A 659 17.34 17.12 28.28
CA GLN A 659 17.81 17.56 29.60
C GLN A 659 16.83 17.26 30.75
N THR A 660 15.52 17.20 30.49
CA THR A 660 14.49 16.89 31.51
C THR A 660 14.60 15.48 32.10
N ASP A 661 15.25 14.54 31.41
CA ASP A 661 15.46 13.16 31.89
C ASP A 661 16.65 13.00 32.86
N ASN A 662 17.49 14.03 33.06
CA ASN A 662 18.79 13.89 33.75
C ASN A 662 19.00 14.77 35.00
N SER A 663 17.96 15.44 35.53
CA SER A 663 18.09 16.25 36.75
C SER A 663 16.99 15.96 37.80
N SER A 664 17.12 14.82 38.47
CA SER A 664 16.47 14.59 39.77
C SER A 664 17.29 13.64 40.66
N THR A 665 18.05 14.24 41.58
CA THR A 665 18.70 13.58 42.72
C THR A 665 18.28 14.33 43.99
N PRO A 666 17.97 13.64 45.11
CA PRO A 666 17.25 14.25 46.22
C PRO A 666 18.16 15.08 47.12
N LEU A 667 17.60 16.12 47.73
CA LEU A 667 18.21 16.90 48.81
C LEU A 667 17.43 16.64 50.12
N ASP A 668 18.18 16.40 51.18
CA ASP A 668 17.66 16.13 52.53
C ASP A 668 16.98 17.35 53.18
N SER A 669 16.02 17.06 54.06
CA SER A 669 15.49 18.01 55.04
C SER A 669 16.55 18.38 56.08
N PRO A 670 16.46 19.57 56.71
CA PRO A 670 16.00 19.54 58.11
C PRO A 670 15.16 20.75 58.57
N ASP A 671 14.32 20.47 59.58
CA ASP A 671 13.85 21.28 60.72
C ASP A 671 13.38 22.75 60.61
N THR A 672 12.28 23.00 61.32
CA THR A 672 11.73 24.33 61.70
C THR A 672 12.38 24.84 63.00
N PRO A 673 12.41 26.16 63.28
CA PRO A 673 11.34 26.70 64.15
C PRO A 673 10.94 28.20 63.99
N GLN A 674 9.63 28.44 64.18
CA GLN A 674 8.98 29.58 64.88
C GLN A 674 9.24 31.07 64.47
N GLY A 675 8.12 31.78 64.23
CA GLY A 675 8.01 33.26 64.29
C GLY A 675 6.56 33.73 64.12
N LYS A 676 6.04 34.62 64.98
CA LYS A 676 4.60 34.99 65.09
C LYS A 676 4.28 36.43 64.66
N GLN A 677 3.08 36.59 64.09
CA GLN A 677 2.15 37.74 64.16
C GLN A 677 2.63 39.16 63.75
N ARG A 678 1.90 39.81 62.82
CA ARG A 678 0.79 40.71 63.19
C ARG A 678 -0.10 41.19 62.02
N ASP A 679 -1.31 41.48 62.43
CA ASP A 679 -2.51 42.04 61.79
C ASP A 679 -2.39 43.61 61.77
N THR A 680 -3.13 44.48 61.06
CA THR A 680 -4.29 44.49 60.10
C THR A 680 -4.46 45.97 59.61
N PRO A 681 -5.57 46.50 59.01
CA PRO A 681 -6.56 46.04 58.00
C PRO A 681 -6.99 47.13 56.94
N HIS A 682 -8.02 46.78 56.12
CA HIS A 682 -9.11 47.62 55.57
C HIS A 682 -8.86 48.82 54.64
N ASP A 683 -9.51 48.81 53.45
CA ASP A 683 -10.76 49.57 53.27
C ASP A 683 -11.71 48.97 52.19
N THR A 684 -12.92 49.53 52.07
CA THR A 684 -14.20 49.01 51.52
C THR A 684 -14.54 49.63 50.12
N PRO A 685 -15.75 49.53 49.49
CA PRO A 685 -16.97 48.70 49.66
C PRO A 685 -17.60 48.09 48.37
N ARG A 686 -18.77 47.42 48.55
CA ARG A 686 -19.72 46.92 47.52
C ARG A 686 -20.57 48.04 46.89
N PHE A 687 -21.22 47.78 45.73
CA PHE A 687 -22.70 47.86 45.55
C PHE A 687 -23.16 47.43 44.13
N THR A 688 -24.32 46.76 44.06
CA THR A 688 -25.26 46.60 42.92
C THR A 688 -26.66 47.04 43.45
N PRO A 689 -27.74 47.34 42.69
CA PRO A 689 -28.17 46.73 41.41
C PRO A 689 -28.94 47.69 40.44
N ILE A 690 -29.62 47.16 39.40
CA ILE A 690 -31.03 47.40 38.99
C ILE A 690 -31.29 46.96 37.53
N ASP A 691 -32.54 46.57 37.27
CA ASP A 691 -33.14 46.00 36.04
C ASP A 691 -34.09 47.00 35.36
N THR A 692 -34.19 47.00 34.01
CA THR A 692 -35.32 47.61 33.26
C THR A 692 -35.54 46.98 31.86
N SER A 693 -36.58 46.14 31.77
CA SER A 693 -37.61 46.00 30.69
C SER A 693 -37.48 46.77 29.34
N ARG A 694 -37.91 46.14 28.22
CA ARG A 694 -39.30 46.31 27.67
C ARG A 694 -39.64 45.45 26.44
N ASP A 695 -40.93 45.14 26.30
CA ASP A 695 -41.58 44.35 25.23
C ASP A 695 -41.78 45.07 23.88
N GLN A 696 -42.03 44.29 22.82
CA GLN A 696 -43.26 44.49 22.02
C GLN A 696 -43.78 43.20 21.37
N LYS A 697 -45.11 43.16 21.16
CA LYS A 697 -45.93 41.99 20.80
C LYS A 697 -46.21 41.90 19.29
N GLN A 698 -46.52 40.70 18.77
CA GLN A 698 -47.85 40.41 18.22
C GLN A 698 -48.10 38.90 17.98
N ASN A 699 -49.33 38.45 18.29
CA ASN A 699 -49.82 37.08 18.07
C ASN A 699 -50.53 36.96 16.72
N THR A 700 -50.58 35.74 16.18
CA THR A 700 -51.84 35.11 15.74
C THR A 700 -51.74 33.59 15.89
N GLU A 701 -52.79 32.99 16.45
CA GLU A 701 -53.03 31.54 16.59
C GLU A 701 -53.58 30.99 15.23
N GLU A 702 -53.86 29.71 14.96
CA GLU A 702 -54.01 28.49 15.78
C GLU A 702 -54.00 27.20 14.89
N ASN A 703 -53.99 26.03 15.53
CA ASN A 703 -54.49 24.70 15.09
C ASN A 703 -53.63 23.76 14.20
N GLY A 704 -53.34 22.56 14.74
CA GLY A 704 -52.84 21.39 14.00
C GLY A 704 -51.97 20.41 14.84
N VAL A 705 -52.60 19.49 15.60
CA VAL A 705 -51.92 18.57 16.55
C VAL A 705 -51.43 17.25 15.86
N PRO A 706 -50.81 16.28 16.57
CA PRO A 706 -49.38 15.98 16.52
C PRO A 706 -48.99 14.74 15.69
N ILE A 707 -47.70 14.57 15.36
CA ILE A 707 -47.15 13.26 15.03
C ILE A 707 -45.95 12.94 15.93
N THR A 708 -46.04 11.77 16.55
CA THR A 708 -45.10 11.22 17.54
C THR A 708 -43.75 10.85 16.93
N THR A 709 -42.67 11.29 17.57
CA THR A 709 -41.38 10.59 17.49
C THR A 709 -41.49 9.21 18.13
N ARG A 710 -41.11 8.14 17.41
CA ARG A 710 -40.83 6.85 18.04
C ARG A 710 -39.58 6.22 17.44
N SER A 711 -38.75 5.71 18.33
CA SER A 711 -37.53 4.95 18.05
C SER A 711 -37.80 3.47 17.76
N ASP A 712 -36.72 2.80 17.35
CA ASP A 712 -36.41 1.38 17.55
C ASP A 712 -36.88 0.31 16.57
N SER A 713 -36.11 -0.79 16.62
CA SER A 713 -36.12 -2.05 15.85
C SER A 713 -35.64 -1.96 14.38
N VAL A 714 -34.58 -2.64 13.89
CA VAL A 714 -33.90 -3.94 14.18
C VAL A 714 -34.53 -5.12 13.41
N SER A 715 -33.65 -6.02 12.93
CA SER A 715 -33.89 -7.39 12.39
C SER A 715 -34.21 -7.54 10.88
N PRO A 716 -33.98 -8.74 10.28
CA PRO A 716 -32.90 -9.71 10.57
C PRO A 716 -32.34 -10.51 9.35
N CYS A 717 -31.37 -11.39 9.65
CA CYS A 717 -31.12 -12.72 9.04
C CYS A 717 -30.87 -12.91 7.53
N LEU A 718 -29.78 -13.62 7.20
CA LEU A 718 -29.88 -15.07 6.97
C LEU A 718 -28.53 -15.80 7.11
N SER A 719 -28.58 -17.02 7.64
CA SER A 719 -27.46 -17.96 7.79
C SER A 719 -27.95 -19.38 7.51
N LEU A 720 -27.01 -20.29 7.18
CA LEU A 720 -27.20 -21.70 6.79
C LEU A 720 -27.86 -21.87 5.40
N ILE A 721 -27.35 -22.74 4.54
CA ILE A 721 -27.32 -24.21 4.70
C ILE A 721 -25.95 -24.81 4.37
N ALA A 722 -25.63 -25.89 5.07
CA ALA A 722 -24.57 -26.83 4.72
C ALA A 722 -25.10 -28.27 4.85
N THR A 723 -24.72 -29.13 3.91
CA THR A 723 -24.72 -30.60 3.97
C THR A 723 -23.63 -31.09 3.04
#